data_AF-A0A1F9AQ84-F1
#
_entry.id   AF-A0A1F9AQ84-F1
#
_cell.length_a   1.000
_cell.length_b   1.000
_cell.length_c   1.000
_cell.angle_alpha   90.00
_cell.angle_beta   90.00
_cell.angle_gamma   90.00
#
_symmetry.space_group_name_H-M   'P 1'
#
loop_
_entity.id
_entity.type
_entity.pdbx_description
1 polymer ?
#
loop_
_entity_poly.entity_id
_entity_poly.type
_entity_poly.pdbx_seq_one_letter_code
_entity_poly.pdbx_strand_id
1 'polypeptide(L)'
;CQVGHFEAKGYFLPKQNQKPIWPAGSNLNINVEPAHTCCGNTIYNAFVRQFGPNKSGGFFDPRKNDEIGKMDGLGYTVIPPSGTFRNLIKDLDFIFGELGCRYIQLLPIYPTPTTYARMGRFGSPYAALSFTAVDPALAEFDVQATPLEQFIELVDAIHLRRGRVIIDIAINHTGWAANLHEMHPEWLSRDAEGRIEVPGAWGVRWEDLTKLDYRRKDLWTYMSQVFLTWCRRGVDGFRCDAGYMIPVEAWKYMISVVRDQYPDTIFFLEGLGGKVSVARDLLNTANFNWVYSELFQNYDRRQIEGYLPGAIDIAESDGLMVHYAETHDNNRLASRSIRYAKMRTALCALLSHSGGFGFTNGVEWHAYEKIIVHESPSLNWGSPENQVREIATLCRLLKNHPSFFNQTHLELIQRGDGNNIVLLRRHIPSGKRVLVAANLDDHRQNHAEWEMDKAQMKGDVWLDLLTGTEIKIELSGGIGSLSLLPGQVLCLADERTDFTYAMKKEGEIKTEPERILDQRLRAKVLDLFRHYKGISDADGFSLKDAAEKLQKDPEGFCRSISPSALESRVIRWEWPRDLHREVMVPPGHFLLVLAKNAFRAQIFGKNRVVGWEESIPGIEGIHFGLFLPQPVPGRHTAYFLKLVVYQGSGSQHSEAPLLYLSGAHEARLKNIYRKEDLEDAPLYFLATNHLGGTLQQPVDWGRLGSRYDAILAANPKRERPSDRWIMLTRCRAWVVHEDYSQEINSSCMESFFFEDHRRGIWRFEIPTGRGRKVAVRIALSMRENEHASDISILRESADGRTNMLEDPTPVRVILRPDLENRNFHDVTKAYLGPERHWRNSTDVLPEGFFFKPDDRHELHMTLDRGDYLHEPEWHYMVYLETDAQRGQDPHSDLFSPGYFSTFLRGGEEVVLTARITDPGAKREKETRDIPETQKKAACASGSNEEDAADDLKPAMMQFMSQRDGFKTVIAGYPWFLDWGRDSLIFARGLIAAGEMEAARSVIKQFGRFEENGTLPNMVGESGPGNRDTSDAPLWFVRVCEEMTLAEGNWKLLSEKCGGRRIKEVVFSIMDAMIRGTPNGIKVDPDSGLIFSPAHFTWMDTNFPAGTPRQGYPVEIQALWYSALRYSSEFATAEMKKRWRGLAQKVKKSIASLYFLEQNGYLSDCLHARPGEIAAKAEKDDALRPNQLLAVTLGAVHNIESAKRILSACQELLIPGAIRSLS
;
A
#
# COMPACT_ATOMS: atom_id res chain seq x y z
N CYS A 1 19.97 1.21 9.62
CA CYS A 1 20.96 2.12 9.01
C CYS A 1 20.63 2.30 7.55
N GLN A 2 20.79 3.51 7.00
CA GLN A 2 20.55 3.75 5.58
C GLN A 2 21.81 3.40 4.77
N VAL A 3 21.64 2.60 3.71
CA VAL A 3 22.64 2.48 2.64
C VAL A 3 22.74 3.83 1.94
N GLY A 4 23.97 4.29 1.68
CA GLY A 4 24.16 5.62 1.12
C GLY A 4 25.55 6.19 1.34
N HIS A 5 25.70 7.45 0.93
CA HIS A 5 26.87 8.28 1.17
C HIS A 5 26.51 9.38 2.17
N PHE A 6 27.32 9.50 3.20
CA PHE A 6 27.15 10.46 4.26
C PHE A 6 28.45 11.25 4.45
N GLU A 7 28.31 12.55 4.68
CA GLU A 7 29.41 13.44 4.99
C GLU A 7 29.30 13.91 6.44
N ALA A 8 30.39 13.85 7.19
CA ALA A 8 30.46 14.29 8.57
C ALA A 8 31.61 15.28 8.76
N LYS A 9 31.39 16.35 9.53
CA LYS A 9 32.46 17.28 9.92
C LYS A 9 32.45 17.49 11.42
N GLY A 10 33.55 17.16 12.08
CA GLY A 10 33.75 17.48 13.49
C GLY A 10 33.80 19.00 13.68
N TYR A 11 33.28 19.48 14.81
CA TYR A 11 33.40 20.88 15.22
C TYR A 11 33.77 20.96 16.70
N PHE A 12 34.39 22.06 17.10
CA PHE A 12 34.76 22.32 18.50
C PHE A 12 33.77 23.32 19.12
N LEU A 13 33.30 23.05 20.33
CA LEU A 13 32.54 23.99 21.15
C LEU A 13 33.42 24.46 22.32
N PRO A 14 33.99 25.68 22.28
CA PRO A 14 34.74 26.20 23.42
C PRO A 14 33.85 26.34 24.66
N LYS A 15 34.36 25.96 25.84
CA LYS A 15 33.60 25.97 27.12
C LYS A 15 32.87 27.27 27.45
N GLN A 16 33.35 28.42 26.96
CA GLN A 16 32.78 29.75 27.22
C GLN A 16 32.10 30.38 25.98
N ASN A 17 32.02 29.66 24.87
CA ASN A 17 31.47 30.18 23.62
C ASN A 17 30.62 29.09 22.95
N GLN A 18 29.31 29.33 22.85
CA GLN A 18 28.39 28.39 22.20
C GLN A 18 28.48 28.41 20.66
N LYS A 19 29.37 29.22 20.06
CA LYS A 19 29.62 29.17 18.62
C LYS A 19 30.54 27.99 18.28
N PRO A 20 30.10 27.07 17.40
CA PRO A 20 30.95 25.98 16.93
C PRO A 20 32.10 26.51 16.07
N ILE A 21 33.31 26.04 16.33
CA ILE A 21 34.52 26.28 15.53
C ILE A 21 34.71 25.08 14.61
N TRP A 22 34.63 25.31 13.31
CA TRP A 22 34.83 24.28 12.30
C TRP A 22 36.31 24.21 11.92
N PRO A 23 37.01 23.07 12.12
CA PRO A 23 38.37 22.90 11.65
C PRO A 23 38.46 23.01 10.13
N ALA A 24 39.59 23.51 9.64
CA ALA A 24 39.92 23.49 8.21
C ALA A 24 40.09 22.04 7.72
N GLY A 25 39.71 21.76 6.47
CA GLY A 25 39.76 20.41 5.88
C GLY A 25 38.42 19.96 5.27
N SER A 26 38.47 18.84 4.54
CA SER A 26 37.32 18.18 3.94
C SER A 26 36.45 17.49 4.98
N ASN A 27 35.23 17.12 4.58
CA ASN A 27 34.37 16.26 5.39
C ASN A 27 34.94 14.84 5.43
N LEU A 28 34.63 14.12 6.51
CA LEU A 28 34.75 12.66 6.56
C LEU A 28 33.63 12.07 5.71
N ASN A 29 33.99 11.21 4.76
CA ASN A 29 33.03 10.48 3.94
C ASN A 29 32.77 9.11 4.56
N ILE A 30 31.51 8.71 4.65
CA ILE A 30 31.07 7.42 5.18
C ILE A 30 30.14 6.80 4.14
N ASN A 31 30.62 5.77 3.46
CA ASN A 31 29.79 4.95 2.57
C ASN A 31 29.29 3.73 3.33
N VAL A 32 27.98 3.53 3.31
CA VAL A 32 27.33 2.36 3.90
C VAL A 32 26.88 1.45 2.78
N GLU A 33 27.49 0.28 2.68
CA GLU A 33 27.16 -0.76 1.70
C GLU A 33 25.89 -1.55 2.08
N PRO A 34 25.15 -2.11 1.11
CA PRO A 34 24.08 -3.06 1.39
C PRO A 34 24.56 -4.27 2.18
N ALA A 35 23.72 -4.76 3.10
CA ALA A 35 24.08 -5.86 4.00
C ALA A 35 24.51 -7.16 3.27
N HIS A 36 24.06 -7.35 2.03
CA HIS A 36 24.33 -8.55 1.24
C HIS A 36 25.73 -8.59 0.59
N THR A 37 26.51 -7.51 0.70
CA THR A 37 27.86 -7.40 0.10
C THR A 37 28.98 -7.82 1.05
N CYS A 38 28.67 -8.25 2.28
CA CYS A 38 29.70 -8.55 3.29
C CYS A 38 30.56 -9.79 2.98
N CYS A 39 30.12 -10.68 2.09
CA CYS A 39 30.91 -11.81 1.58
C CYS A 39 30.32 -12.42 0.30
N GLY A 40 31.09 -13.28 -0.37
CA GLY A 40 30.60 -14.09 -1.49
C GLY A 40 30.05 -13.29 -2.66
N ASN A 41 30.65 -12.15 -3.00
CA ASN A 41 30.24 -11.32 -4.15
C ASN A 41 30.70 -11.91 -5.50
N THR A 42 30.39 -13.19 -5.73
CA THR A 42 30.81 -13.94 -6.91
C THR A 42 29.84 -13.73 -8.08
N ILE A 43 30.37 -13.31 -9.22
CA ILE A 43 29.62 -12.89 -10.40
C ILE A 43 29.87 -13.87 -11.57
N TYR A 44 28.79 -14.46 -12.05
CA TYR A 44 28.77 -15.16 -13.34
C TYR A 44 28.31 -14.16 -14.42
N ASN A 45 29.19 -13.75 -15.32
CA ASN A 45 28.84 -12.84 -16.41
C ASN A 45 28.33 -13.64 -17.62
N ALA A 46 27.03 -13.52 -17.90
CA ALA A 46 26.29 -14.26 -18.90
C ALA A 46 25.87 -13.37 -20.07
N PHE A 47 26.12 -13.86 -21.28
CA PHE A 47 25.56 -13.33 -22.52
C PHE A 47 24.43 -14.24 -22.99
N VAL A 48 23.18 -13.82 -22.75
CA VAL A 48 21.96 -14.63 -23.02
C VAL A 48 21.97 -15.22 -24.43
N ARG A 49 22.42 -14.44 -25.43
CA ARG A 49 22.58 -14.85 -26.83
C ARG A 49 23.36 -16.15 -27.03
N GLN A 50 24.37 -16.42 -26.18
CA GLN A 50 25.22 -17.61 -26.28
C GLN A 50 24.61 -18.86 -25.64
N PHE A 51 23.51 -18.74 -24.88
CA PHE A 51 22.76 -19.87 -24.33
C PHE A 51 21.80 -20.47 -25.37
N GLY A 52 22.20 -20.50 -26.64
CA GLY A 52 21.37 -20.93 -27.77
C GLY A 52 21.91 -22.19 -28.46
N PRO A 53 21.54 -22.41 -29.73
CA PRO A 53 21.93 -23.61 -30.48
C PRO A 53 23.44 -23.82 -30.60
N ASN A 54 24.25 -22.75 -30.56
CA ASN A 54 25.71 -22.84 -30.63
C ASN A 54 26.41 -22.94 -29.25
N LYS A 55 25.67 -23.11 -28.14
CA LYS A 55 26.21 -23.13 -26.77
C LYS A 55 27.38 -24.12 -26.60
N SER A 56 27.25 -25.32 -27.17
CA SER A 56 28.27 -26.38 -27.16
C SER A 56 29.12 -26.43 -28.44
N GLY A 57 28.95 -25.49 -29.37
CA GLY A 57 29.62 -25.46 -30.67
C GLY A 57 28.99 -26.33 -31.75
N GLY A 58 29.48 -26.19 -32.98
CA GLY A 58 29.07 -27.01 -34.13
C GLY A 58 27.78 -26.58 -34.84
N PHE A 59 27.13 -25.50 -34.41
CA PHE A 59 25.91 -25.00 -35.07
C PHE A 59 26.20 -24.26 -36.38
N PHE A 60 27.26 -23.44 -36.39
CA PHE A 60 27.69 -22.70 -37.59
C PHE A 60 28.57 -23.61 -38.48
N ASP A 61 28.00 -24.10 -39.59
CA ASP A 61 28.70 -24.84 -40.66
C ASP A 61 29.24 -23.84 -41.71
N PRO A 62 30.53 -23.89 -42.08
CA PRO A 62 31.12 -23.08 -43.15
C PRO A 62 30.27 -23.01 -44.44
N ARG A 63 29.63 -24.12 -44.85
CA ARG A 63 28.80 -24.15 -46.07
C ARG A 63 27.53 -23.29 -45.96
N LYS A 64 26.91 -23.24 -44.77
CA LYS A 64 25.74 -22.39 -44.51
C LYS A 64 26.13 -20.92 -44.42
N ASN A 65 27.34 -20.63 -43.92
CA ASN A 65 27.86 -19.26 -43.88
C ASN A 65 28.08 -18.69 -45.29
N ASP A 66 28.51 -19.52 -46.26
CA ASP A 66 28.62 -19.11 -47.67
C ASP A 66 27.26 -18.75 -48.29
N GLU A 67 26.20 -19.51 -47.97
CA GLU A 67 24.84 -19.20 -48.42
C GLU A 67 24.30 -17.91 -47.80
N ILE A 68 24.53 -17.72 -46.49
CA ILE A 68 24.18 -16.48 -45.79
C ILE A 68 24.91 -15.28 -46.43
N GLY A 69 26.20 -15.42 -46.73
CA GLY A 69 26.99 -14.37 -47.39
C GLY A 69 26.46 -14.00 -48.78
N LYS A 70 25.92 -14.98 -49.54
CA LYS A 70 25.23 -14.69 -50.81
C LYS A 70 23.95 -13.88 -50.60
N MET A 71 23.17 -14.21 -49.57
CA MET A 71 21.95 -13.46 -49.23
C MET A 71 22.26 -12.03 -48.80
N ASP A 72 23.32 -11.83 -48.01
CA ASP A 72 23.79 -10.48 -47.64
C ASP A 72 24.20 -9.68 -48.89
N GLY A 73 24.91 -10.31 -49.84
CA GLY A 73 25.27 -9.69 -51.12
C GLY A 73 24.07 -9.30 -51.99
N LEU A 74 22.90 -9.92 -51.77
CA LEU A 74 21.62 -9.56 -52.40
C LEU A 74 20.82 -8.53 -51.60
N GLY A 75 21.35 -8.02 -50.48
CA GLY A 75 20.70 -7.03 -49.64
C GLY A 75 19.70 -7.60 -48.62
N TYR A 76 19.64 -8.92 -48.42
CA TYR A 76 18.85 -9.54 -47.37
C TYR A 76 19.65 -9.64 -46.07
N THR A 77 19.00 -9.35 -44.95
CA THR A 77 19.58 -9.60 -43.63
C THR A 77 19.09 -10.94 -43.08
N VAL A 78 19.99 -11.91 -42.95
CA VAL A 78 19.73 -13.17 -42.25
C VAL A 78 20.31 -13.10 -40.84
N ILE A 79 19.48 -13.32 -39.82
CA ILE A 79 19.87 -13.43 -38.40
C ILE A 79 19.56 -14.86 -37.92
N PRO A 80 20.58 -15.66 -37.55
CA PRO A 80 20.37 -17.00 -37.03
C PRO A 80 19.62 -17.00 -35.68
N PRO A 81 19.00 -18.12 -35.26
CA PRO A 81 18.48 -18.25 -33.92
C PRO A 81 19.59 -18.08 -32.86
N SER A 82 19.25 -17.44 -31.74
CA SER A 82 20.15 -17.23 -30.61
C SER A 82 19.55 -17.73 -29.30
N GLY A 83 20.32 -17.67 -28.21
CA GLY A 83 19.84 -18.06 -26.88
C GLY A 83 18.77 -17.11 -26.33
N THR A 84 17.86 -17.67 -25.54
CA THR A 84 16.74 -16.97 -24.91
C THR A 84 16.85 -16.92 -23.38
N PHE A 85 16.06 -16.07 -22.74
CA PHE A 85 15.92 -16.03 -21.28
C PHE A 85 15.56 -17.41 -20.71
N ARG A 86 14.58 -18.10 -21.32
CA ARG A 86 14.18 -19.47 -20.93
C ARG A 86 15.28 -20.51 -21.18
N ASN A 87 16.19 -20.28 -22.12
CA ASN A 87 17.36 -21.15 -22.27
C ASN A 87 18.34 -20.96 -21.11
N LEU A 88 18.62 -19.73 -20.70
CA LEU A 88 19.45 -19.43 -19.54
C LEU A 88 18.83 -19.94 -18.22
N ILE A 89 17.50 -19.86 -18.06
CA ILE A 89 16.79 -20.41 -16.89
C ILE A 89 17.14 -21.88 -16.64
N LYS A 90 17.29 -22.68 -17.71
CA LYS A 90 17.62 -24.12 -17.63
C LYS A 90 19.01 -24.39 -17.02
N ASP A 91 19.91 -23.42 -17.10
CA ASP A 91 21.29 -23.55 -16.62
C ASP A 91 21.49 -22.88 -15.23
N LEU A 92 20.45 -22.30 -14.63
CA LEU A 92 20.58 -21.59 -13.35
C LEU A 92 20.93 -22.51 -12.17
N ASP A 93 20.50 -23.77 -12.17
CA ASP A 93 20.87 -24.74 -11.13
C ASP A 93 22.38 -25.07 -11.18
N PHE A 94 22.96 -25.07 -12.37
CA PHE A 94 24.41 -25.18 -12.54
C PHE A 94 25.12 -23.92 -12.03
N ILE A 95 24.64 -22.73 -12.38
CA ILE A 95 25.29 -21.46 -12.01
C ILE A 95 25.23 -21.18 -10.50
N PHE A 96 24.04 -21.31 -9.88
CA PHE A 96 23.85 -21.00 -8.46
C PHE A 96 24.10 -22.20 -7.55
N GLY A 97 23.78 -23.41 -8.01
CA GLY A 97 23.93 -24.64 -7.21
C GLY A 97 25.31 -25.28 -7.36
N GLU A 98 25.70 -25.65 -8.58
CA GLU A 98 26.95 -26.40 -8.80
C GLU A 98 28.19 -25.49 -8.71
N LEU A 99 28.22 -24.37 -9.43
CA LEU A 99 29.32 -23.39 -9.35
C LEU A 99 29.26 -22.55 -8.07
N GLY A 100 28.08 -22.37 -7.49
CA GLY A 100 27.92 -21.55 -6.29
C GLY A 100 28.14 -20.06 -6.51
N CYS A 101 27.82 -19.50 -7.69
CA CYS A 101 27.82 -18.05 -7.87
C CYS A 101 26.67 -17.40 -7.06
N ARG A 102 26.75 -16.09 -6.75
CA ARG A 102 25.64 -15.36 -6.09
C ARG A 102 25.00 -14.30 -6.95
N TYR A 103 25.76 -13.76 -7.90
CA TYR A 103 25.27 -12.78 -8.86
C TYR A 103 25.38 -13.36 -10.25
N ILE A 104 24.38 -13.08 -11.07
CA ILE A 104 24.49 -13.19 -12.51
C ILE A 104 24.48 -11.77 -13.09
N GLN A 105 25.54 -11.42 -13.81
CA GLN A 105 25.59 -10.19 -14.59
C GLN A 105 25.17 -10.54 -16.01
N LEU A 106 24.15 -9.87 -16.54
CA LEU A 106 23.75 -10.00 -17.93
C LEU A 106 24.43 -8.91 -18.74
N LEU A 107 25.09 -9.29 -19.84
CA LEU A 107 25.40 -8.34 -20.93
C LEU A 107 24.11 -7.66 -21.43
N PRO A 108 24.19 -6.52 -22.13
CA PRO A 108 23.00 -5.73 -22.43
C PRO A 108 21.91 -6.56 -23.13
N ILE A 109 20.69 -6.44 -22.60
CA ILE A 109 19.50 -7.20 -23.03
C ILE A 109 18.54 -6.35 -23.87
N TYR A 110 18.96 -5.16 -24.26
CA TYR A 110 18.13 -4.18 -24.96
C TYR A 110 17.96 -4.52 -26.43
N PRO A 111 16.88 -4.08 -27.09
CA PRO A 111 16.74 -4.21 -28.53
C PRO A 111 17.95 -3.62 -29.25
N THR A 112 18.53 -4.40 -30.15
CA THR A 112 19.74 -4.04 -30.91
C THR A 112 19.43 -3.74 -32.37
N PRO A 113 20.30 -3.00 -33.09
CA PRO A 113 20.08 -2.69 -34.48
C PRO A 113 20.29 -3.95 -35.35
N THR A 114 19.25 -4.35 -36.07
CA THR A 114 19.27 -5.53 -36.94
C THR A 114 19.40 -5.19 -38.42
N THR A 115 19.17 -3.94 -38.81
CA THR A 115 19.20 -3.49 -40.23
C THR A 115 19.97 -2.20 -40.41
N TYR A 116 19.61 -1.14 -39.67
CA TYR A 116 20.25 0.17 -39.75
C TYR A 116 21.49 0.26 -38.84
N ALA A 117 22.63 0.69 -39.39
CA ALA A 117 23.91 0.81 -38.68
C ALA A 117 24.31 -0.45 -37.87
N ARG A 118 23.88 -1.64 -38.32
CA ARG A 118 24.19 -2.92 -37.69
C ARG A 118 25.67 -3.26 -37.86
N MET A 119 26.35 -3.58 -36.76
CA MET A 119 27.67 -4.21 -36.78
C MET A 119 27.61 -5.70 -36.45
N GLY A 120 28.27 -6.51 -37.29
CA GLY A 120 28.26 -7.97 -37.29
C GLY A 120 26.88 -8.59 -37.49
N ARG A 121 26.79 -9.92 -37.32
CA ARG A 121 25.59 -10.68 -37.70
C ARG A 121 24.36 -10.32 -36.88
N PHE A 122 24.52 -10.24 -35.56
CA PHE A 122 23.41 -10.09 -34.62
C PHE A 122 23.23 -8.66 -34.10
N GLY A 123 24.05 -7.71 -34.56
CA GLY A 123 24.10 -6.37 -34.00
C GLY A 123 24.82 -6.30 -32.66
N SER A 124 25.27 -5.09 -32.31
CA SER A 124 25.93 -4.81 -31.04
C SER A 124 24.91 -4.71 -29.91
N PRO A 125 25.05 -5.48 -28.80
CA PRO A 125 24.21 -5.33 -27.61
C PRO A 125 24.36 -3.95 -26.94
N TYR A 126 25.50 -3.29 -27.13
CA TYR A 126 25.75 -1.95 -26.57
C TYR A 126 25.10 -0.82 -27.39
N ALA A 127 24.65 -1.11 -28.61
CA ALA A 127 23.90 -0.18 -29.46
C ALA A 127 22.39 -0.18 -29.12
N ALA A 128 22.04 0.05 -27.85
CA ALA A 128 20.65 -0.05 -27.38
C ALA A 128 19.72 0.92 -28.14
N LEU A 129 18.62 0.38 -28.69
CA LEU A 129 17.54 1.17 -29.32
C LEU A 129 16.52 1.69 -28.29
N SER A 130 16.43 1.02 -27.14
CA SER A 130 15.58 1.41 -26.02
C SER A 130 16.15 0.87 -24.72
N PHE A 131 16.33 1.75 -23.72
CA PHE A 131 16.82 1.36 -22.41
C PHE A 131 15.77 0.72 -21.50
N THR A 132 14.49 0.73 -21.86
CA THR A 132 13.39 0.22 -21.02
C THR A 132 12.70 -1.02 -21.59
N ALA A 133 13.15 -1.49 -22.76
CA ALA A 133 12.66 -2.69 -23.42
C ALA A 133 13.69 -3.83 -23.33
N VAL A 134 13.24 -5.06 -23.59
CA VAL A 134 14.12 -6.21 -23.82
C VAL A 134 14.12 -6.56 -25.30
N ASP A 135 15.24 -7.08 -25.82
CA ASP A 135 15.34 -7.55 -27.19
C ASP A 135 14.41 -8.76 -27.40
N PRO A 136 13.41 -8.69 -28.29
CA PRO A 136 12.52 -9.81 -28.56
C PRO A 136 13.25 -11.06 -29.06
N ALA A 137 14.45 -10.93 -29.64
CA ALA A 137 15.26 -12.07 -30.08
C ALA A 137 15.82 -12.91 -28.92
N LEU A 138 15.76 -12.38 -27.68
CA LEU A 138 16.13 -13.10 -26.45
C LEU A 138 14.93 -13.80 -25.81
N ALA A 139 13.76 -13.81 -26.45
CA ALA A 139 12.57 -14.49 -25.97
C ALA A 139 12.10 -15.58 -26.95
N GLU A 140 11.36 -16.55 -26.43
CA GLU A 140 10.67 -17.54 -27.25
C GLU A 140 9.28 -16.99 -27.63
N PHE A 141 8.76 -17.31 -28.81
CA PHE A 141 7.39 -16.90 -29.13
C PHE A 141 6.39 -17.67 -28.26
N ASP A 142 5.60 -16.96 -27.47
CA ASP A 142 4.59 -17.52 -26.57
C ASP A 142 3.34 -16.63 -26.61
N VAL A 143 2.17 -17.24 -26.84
CA VAL A 143 0.90 -16.50 -26.89
C VAL A 143 0.41 -16.07 -25.51
N GLN A 144 0.99 -16.62 -24.44
CA GLN A 144 0.64 -16.32 -23.05
C GLN A 144 1.65 -15.41 -22.36
N ALA A 145 2.84 -15.20 -22.95
CA ALA A 145 3.91 -14.43 -22.33
C ALA A 145 4.67 -13.56 -23.34
N THR A 146 4.71 -12.26 -23.07
CA THR A 146 5.53 -11.28 -23.79
C THR A 146 7.03 -11.48 -23.53
N PRO A 147 7.92 -10.95 -24.37
CA PRO A 147 9.36 -10.98 -24.10
C PRO A 147 9.76 -10.38 -22.75
N LEU A 148 9.07 -9.33 -22.31
CA LEU A 148 9.31 -8.71 -21.01
C LEU A 148 8.90 -9.63 -19.86
N GLU A 149 7.77 -10.33 -19.98
CA GLU A 149 7.36 -11.33 -18.99
C GLU A 149 8.36 -12.49 -18.91
N GLN A 150 8.92 -12.94 -20.03
CA GLN A 150 9.99 -13.96 -20.01
C GLN A 150 11.31 -13.47 -19.38
N PHE A 151 11.60 -12.18 -19.47
CA PHE A 151 12.69 -11.61 -18.66
C PHE A 151 12.34 -11.64 -17.16
N ILE A 152 11.10 -11.32 -16.79
CA ILE A 152 10.65 -11.40 -15.39
C ILE A 152 10.68 -12.87 -14.90
N GLU A 153 10.33 -13.85 -15.73
CA GLU A 153 10.49 -15.28 -15.43
C GLU A 153 11.96 -15.62 -15.08
N LEU A 154 12.93 -15.05 -15.80
CA LEU A 154 14.35 -15.23 -15.51
C LEU A 154 14.73 -14.60 -14.17
N VAL A 155 14.31 -13.35 -13.92
CA VAL A 155 14.56 -12.65 -12.65
C VAL A 155 13.98 -13.45 -11.47
N ASP A 156 12.74 -13.91 -11.60
CA ASP A 156 12.07 -14.74 -10.61
C ASP A 156 12.79 -16.06 -10.36
N ALA A 157 13.25 -16.73 -11.43
CA ALA A 157 14.00 -17.97 -11.34
C ALA A 157 15.38 -17.79 -10.67
N ILE A 158 16.00 -16.61 -10.82
CA ILE A 158 17.24 -16.22 -10.13
C ILE A 158 16.96 -16.01 -8.63
N HIS A 159 15.94 -15.22 -8.27
CA HIS A 159 15.62 -14.93 -6.88
C HIS A 159 15.10 -16.14 -6.10
N LEU A 160 14.37 -17.05 -6.76
CA LEU A 160 13.96 -18.35 -6.21
C LEU A 160 15.18 -19.16 -5.69
N ARG A 161 16.36 -18.94 -6.28
CA ARG A 161 17.64 -19.57 -5.90
C ARG A 161 18.51 -18.68 -5.01
N ARG A 162 17.95 -17.61 -4.44
CA ARG A 162 18.70 -16.59 -3.66
C ARG A 162 19.83 -15.92 -4.44
N GLY A 163 19.80 -16.03 -5.76
CA GLY A 163 20.67 -15.30 -6.65
C GLY A 163 20.25 -13.84 -6.74
N ARG A 164 21.14 -13.01 -7.26
CA ARG A 164 20.88 -11.61 -7.61
C ARG A 164 21.21 -11.38 -9.07
N VAL A 165 20.50 -10.45 -9.71
CA VAL A 165 20.70 -10.10 -11.11
C VAL A 165 21.25 -8.69 -11.24
N ILE A 166 22.35 -8.57 -11.99
CA ILE A 166 22.92 -7.30 -12.42
C ILE A 166 22.71 -7.23 -13.93
N ILE A 167 22.23 -6.09 -14.45
CA ILE A 167 22.18 -5.87 -15.89
C ILE A 167 23.19 -4.81 -16.30
N ASP A 168 23.68 -4.94 -17.52
CA ASP A 168 24.57 -3.96 -18.13
C ASP A 168 23.80 -2.78 -18.72
N ILE A 169 24.24 -1.55 -18.46
CA ILE A 169 23.70 -0.31 -19.04
C ILE A 169 24.83 0.49 -19.69
N ALA A 170 24.73 0.63 -21.01
CA ALA A 170 25.48 1.59 -21.82
C ALA A 170 25.01 3.03 -21.56
N ILE A 171 25.48 3.62 -20.47
CA ILE A 171 24.94 4.89 -19.95
C ILE A 171 25.35 6.10 -20.81
N ASN A 172 26.51 6.06 -21.45
CA ASN A 172 27.09 7.20 -22.18
C ASN A 172 26.54 7.35 -23.61
N HIS A 173 25.91 6.32 -24.17
CA HIS A 173 25.60 6.27 -25.59
C HIS A 173 24.40 5.37 -25.90
N THR A 174 23.82 5.53 -27.08
CA THR A 174 22.78 4.64 -27.64
C THR A 174 23.19 4.13 -29.00
N GLY A 175 22.46 3.13 -29.52
CA GLY A 175 22.54 2.79 -30.94
C GLY A 175 21.99 3.90 -31.83
N TRP A 176 22.35 3.84 -33.11
CA TRP A 176 21.69 4.65 -34.15
C TRP A 176 20.21 4.28 -34.27
N ALA A 177 19.35 5.29 -34.51
CA ALA A 177 17.89 5.14 -34.60
C ALA A 177 17.24 4.63 -33.29
N ALA A 178 17.87 4.88 -32.15
CA ALA A 178 17.23 4.67 -30.85
C ALA A 178 15.99 5.58 -30.72
N ASN A 179 14.98 5.14 -29.97
CA ASN A 179 13.74 5.90 -29.78
C ASN A 179 13.99 7.33 -29.24
N LEU A 180 15.09 7.52 -28.50
CA LEU A 180 15.52 8.83 -28.01
C LEU A 180 15.88 9.81 -29.13
N HIS A 181 16.30 9.35 -30.31
CA HIS A 181 16.61 10.22 -31.44
C HIS A 181 15.36 10.92 -31.98
N GLU A 182 14.20 10.28 -31.86
CA GLU A 182 12.91 10.85 -32.27
C GLU A 182 12.28 11.68 -31.17
N MET A 183 12.26 11.16 -29.94
CA MET A 183 11.56 11.78 -28.81
C MET A 183 12.36 12.92 -28.16
N HIS A 184 13.68 12.81 -28.14
CA HIS A 184 14.61 13.73 -27.46
C HIS A 184 15.92 13.97 -28.24
N PRO A 185 15.86 14.45 -29.50
CA PRO A 185 17.05 14.69 -30.32
C PRO A 185 18.05 15.68 -29.68
N GLU A 186 17.59 16.54 -28.77
CA GLU A 186 18.39 17.51 -28.01
C GLU A 186 19.34 16.88 -26.98
N TRP A 187 19.16 15.60 -26.65
CA TRP A 187 20.06 14.84 -25.78
C TRP A 187 21.24 14.22 -26.53
N LEU A 188 21.28 14.30 -27.86
CA LEU A 188 22.42 13.83 -28.64
C LEU A 188 23.54 14.87 -28.61
N SER A 189 24.75 14.41 -28.32
CA SER A 189 25.94 15.26 -28.42
C SER A 189 26.28 15.51 -29.89
N ARG A 190 26.49 16.78 -30.25
CA ARG A 190 26.82 17.21 -31.61
C ARG A 190 28.08 18.07 -31.62
N ASP A 191 28.87 17.91 -32.67
CA ASP A 191 30.04 18.75 -32.92
C ASP A 191 29.66 20.14 -33.47
N ALA A 192 30.67 20.99 -33.72
CA ALA A 192 30.47 22.35 -34.21
C ALA A 192 29.79 22.40 -35.60
N GLU A 193 29.91 21.33 -36.38
CA GLU A 193 29.28 21.16 -37.70
C GLU A 193 27.87 20.53 -37.62
N GLY A 194 27.40 20.20 -36.41
CA GLY A 194 26.08 19.62 -36.16
C GLY A 194 26.00 18.10 -36.36
N ARG A 195 27.13 17.42 -36.59
CA ARG A 195 27.18 15.95 -36.71
C ARG A 195 27.09 15.31 -35.33
N ILE A 196 26.43 14.16 -35.25
CA ILE A 196 26.34 13.41 -33.98
C ILE A 196 27.73 12.87 -33.62
N GLU A 197 28.16 13.12 -32.38
CA GLU A 197 29.44 12.61 -31.89
C GLU A 197 29.38 11.09 -31.69
N VAL A 198 30.43 10.42 -32.16
CA VAL A 198 30.64 8.99 -31.99
C VAL A 198 31.56 8.76 -30.78
N PRO A 199 31.18 7.94 -29.79
CA PRO A 199 32.02 7.64 -28.64
C PRO A 199 33.19 6.70 -29.00
N GLY A 200 34.15 6.58 -28.09
CA GLY A 200 35.30 5.70 -28.27
C GLY A 200 36.25 5.69 -27.08
N ALA A 201 37.11 4.67 -27.02
CA ALA A 201 38.15 4.51 -26.01
C ALA A 201 39.44 3.96 -26.65
N TRP A 202 40.60 4.26 -26.04
CA TRP A 202 41.92 3.80 -26.50
C TRP A 202 42.24 4.06 -27.99
N GLY A 203 41.69 5.15 -28.54
CA GLY A 203 41.86 5.50 -29.96
C GLY A 203 40.96 4.72 -30.93
N VAL A 204 40.10 3.83 -30.44
CA VAL A 204 39.08 3.13 -31.24
C VAL A 204 37.77 3.91 -31.20
N ARG A 205 37.22 4.22 -32.37
CA ARG A 205 35.88 4.82 -32.51
C ARG A 205 34.84 3.70 -32.66
N TRP A 206 33.73 3.80 -31.93
CA TRP A 206 32.63 2.84 -32.00
C TRP A 206 31.53 3.37 -32.92
N GLU A 207 31.71 3.20 -34.23
CA GLU A 207 30.89 3.88 -35.27
C GLU A 207 29.40 3.50 -35.26
N ASP A 208 29.00 2.42 -34.59
CA ASP A 208 27.61 2.01 -34.39
C ASP A 208 26.90 2.71 -33.22
N LEU A 209 27.60 3.58 -32.50
CA LEU A 209 27.11 4.24 -31.30
C LEU A 209 26.98 5.77 -31.49
N THR A 210 26.03 6.36 -30.76
CA THR A 210 25.77 7.79 -30.70
C THR A 210 25.87 8.30 -29.27
N LYS A 211 26.66 9.35 -29.03
CA LYS A 211 26.96 9.87 -27.69
C LYS A 211 25.83 10.75 -27.15
N LEU A 212 25.53 10.60 -25.86
CA LEU A 212 24.55 11.43 -25.15
C LEU A 212 25.21 12.65 -24.47
N ASP A 213 24.48 13.76 -24.39
CA ASP A 213 24.92 15.02 -23.78
C ASP A 213 24.42 15.18 -22.34
N TYR A 214 25.23 14.73 -21.37
CA TYR A 214 24.93 14.83 -19.94
C TYR A 214 24.98 16.25 -19.35
N ARG A 215 25.20 17.29 -20.16
CA ARG A 215 24.95 18.69 -19.73
C ARG A 215 23.44 18.97 -19.62
N ARG A 216 22.60 18.15 -20.26
CA ARG A 216 21.13 18.19 -20.19
C ARG A 216 20.65 17.48 -18.91
N LYS A 217 20.04 18.21 -17.98
CA LYS A 217 19.64 17.67 -16.66
C LYS A 217 18.36 16.83 -16.69
N ASP A 218 17.49 17.10 -17.65
CA ASP A 218 16.32 16.29 -17.97
C ASP A 218 16.69 14.86 -18.39
N LEU A 219 17.84 14.66 -19.07
CA LEU A 219 18.40 13.33 -19.31
C LEU A 219 18.70 12.60 -18.00
N TRP A 220 19.15 13.28 -16.94
CA TRP A 220 19.43 12.65 -15.64
C TRP A 220 18.14 12.08 -15.03
N THR A 221 17.04 12.84 -15.11
CA THR A 221 15.71 12.39 -14.67
C THR A 221 15.25 11.16 -15.46
N TYR A 222 15.42 11.18 -16.79
CA TYR A 222 15.08 10.06 -17.66
C TYR A 222 15.88 8.80 -17.29
N MET A 223 17.21 8.90 -17.18
CA MET A 223 18.06 7.76 -16.83
C MET A 223 17.80 7.25 -15.42
N SER A 224 17.46 8.13 -14.47
CA SER A 224 16.98 7.71 -13.14
C SER A 224 15.72 6.85 -13.25
N GLN A 225 14.77 7.24 -14.11
CA GLN A 225 13.56 6.48 -14.33
C GLN A 225 13.83 5.15 -15.08
N VAL A 226 14.84 5.09 -15.95
CA VAL A 226 15.32 3.83 -16.55
C VAL A 226 15.75 2.86 -15.45
N PHE A 227 16.64 3.28 -14.54
CA PHE A 227 17.08 2.44 -13.43
C PHE A 227 15.91 1.98 -12.56
N LEU A 228 15.03 2.90 -12.14
CA LEU A 228 13.84 2.57 -11.34
C LEU A 228 12.89 1.60 -12.06
N THR A 229 12.79 1.68 -13.39
CA THR A 229 11.98 0.75 -14.19
C THR A 229 12.51 -0.67 -14.08
N TRP A 230 13.82 -0.86 -14.11
CA TRP A 230 14.44 -2.18 -13.95
C TRP A 230 14.40 -2.68 -12.51
N CYS A 231 14.58 -1.81 -11.51
CA CYS A 231 14.40 -2.19 -10.10
C CYS A 231 12.97 -2.69 -9.82
N ARG A 232 11.94 -2.02 -10.38
CA ARG A 232 10.54 -2.48 -10.30
C ARG A 232 10.30 -3.85 -10.93
N ARG A 233 11.16 -4.26 -11.86
CA ARG A 233 11.15 -5.57 -12.52
C ARG A 233 12.06 -6.60 -11.82
N GLY A 234 12.60 -6.25 -10.65
CA GLY A 234 13.39 -7.13 -9.79
C GLY A 234 14.91 -7.06 -10.02
N VAL A 235 15.42 -6.14 -10.84
CA VAL A 235 16.88 -6.01 -11.02
C VAL A 235 17.56 -5.50 -9.74
N ASP A 236 18.59 -6.22 -9.28
CA ASP A 236 19.29 -5.94 -8.02
C ASP A 236 20.45 -4.95 -8.17
N GLY A 237 20.98 -4.79 -9.39
CA GLY A 237 22.08 -3.87 -9.65
C GLY A 237 22.36 -3.61 -11.12
N PHE A 238 23.27 -2.69 -11.37
CA PHE A 238 23.62 -2.18 -12.69
C PHE A 238 25.14 -2.15 -12.88
N ARG A 239 25.64 -2.82 -13.92
CA ARG A 239 27.00 -2.59 -14.43
C ARG A 239 26.92 -1.44 -15.43
N CYS A 240 27.60 -0.34 -15.16
CA CYS A 240 27.52 0.87 -15.97
C CYS A 240 28.75 0.96 -16.89
N ASP A 241 28.54 0.58 -18.16
CA ASP A 241 29.55 0.66 -19.22
C ASP A 241 29.96 2.10 -19.50
N ALA A 242 31.27 2.36 -19.61
CA ALA A 242 31.82 3.70 -19.83
C ALA A 242 31.31 4.75 -18.82
N GLY A 243 30.92 4.32 -17.61
CA GLY A 243 30.34 5.19 -16.59
C GLY A 243 31.27 6.31 -16.12
N TYR A 244 32.58 6.11 -16.27
CA TYR A 244 33.62 7.09 -15.97
C TYR A 244 33.60 8.32 -16.90
N MET A 245 32.89 8.26 -18.02
CA MET A 245 32.73 9.38 -18.95
C MET A 245 31.62 10.35 -18.53
N ILE A 246 30.79 9.96 -17.56
CA ILE A 246 29.64 10.75 -17.10
C ILE A 246 30.05 11.63 -15.91
N PRO A 247 29.52 12.87 -15.79
CA PRO A 247 29.80 13.73 -14.65
C PRO A 247 29.40 13.11 -13.31
N VAL A 248 30.26 13.27 -12.29
CA VAL A 248 30.03 12.78 -10.91
C VAL A 248 28.69 13.29 -10.35
N GLU A 249 28.34 14.57 -10.59
CA GLU A 249 27.08 15.16 -10.12
C GLU A 249 25.84 14.51 -10.75
N ALA A 250 25.92 14.07 -12.00
CA ALA A 250 24.83 13.36 -12.67
C ALA A 250 24.63 11.99 -11.99
N TRP A 251 25.71 11.28 -11.71
CA TRP A 251 25.66 10.02 -10.96
C TRP A 251 25.11 10.19 -9.55
N LYS A 252 25.59 11.20 -8.80
CA LYS A 252 25.10 11.50 -7.45
C LYS A 252 23.58 11.70 -7.45
N TYR A 253 23.05 12.45 -8.43
CA TYR A 253 21.61 12.60 -8.62
C TYR A 253 20.93 11.25 -8.92
N MET A 254 21.36 10.54 -9.97
CA MET A 254 20.70 9.31 -10.43
C MET A 254 20.68 8.22 -9.35
N ILE A 255 21.81 7.98 -8.68
CA ILE A 255 21.95 6.98 -7.62
C ILE A 255 21.08 7.36 -6.43
N SER A 256 21.01 8.64 -6.05
CA SER A 256 20.16 9.09 -4.94
C SER A 256 18.67 8.84 -5.21
N VAL A 257 18.20 9.11 -6.43
CA VAL A 257 16.81 8.87 -6.85
C VAL A 257 16.46 7.38 -6.81
N VAL A 258 17.40 6.52 -7.19
CA VAL A 258 17.21 5.06 -7.17
C VAL A 258 17.18 4.54 -5.73
N ARG A 259 18.16 4.92 -4.90
CA ARG A 259 18.26 4.44 -3.50
C ARG A 259 17.16 4.95 -2.59
N ASP A 260 16.52 6.06 -2.93
CA ASP A 260 15.32 6.57 -2.27
C ASP A 260 14.10 5.62 -2.41
N GLN A 261 14.12 4.71 -3.39
CA GLN A 261 13.09 3.67 -3.57
C GLN A 261 13.62 2.24 -3.39
N TYR A 262 14.88 2.00 -3.77
CA TYR A 262 15.57 0.71 -3.72
C TYR A 262 16.95 0.90 -3.10
N PRO A 263 17.04 1.05 -1.77
CA PRO A 263 18.27 1.43 -1.08
C PRO A 263 19.43 0.45 -1.30
N ASP A 264 19.10 -0.83 -1.44
CA ASP A 264 20.07 -1.91 -1.59
C ASP A 264 20.60 -2.10 -3.03
N THR A 265 20.18 -1.28 -4.00
CA THR A 265 20.63 -1.41 -5.39
C THR A 265 22.14 -1.21 -5.53
N ILE A 266 22.79 -2.14 -6.23
CA ILE A 266 24.22 -2.12 -6.51
C ILE A 266 24.52 -1.33 -7.78
N PHE A 267 25.40 -0.33 -7.68
CA PHE A 267 25.99 0.34 -8.84
C PHE A 267 27.44 -0.13 -9.00
N PHE A 268 27.71 -0.74 -10.15
CA PHE A 268 28.99 -1.36 -10.49
C PHE A 268 29.61 -0.65 -11.70
N LEU A 269 30.72 0.05 -11.48
CA LEU A 269 31.39 0.80 -12.52
C LEU A 269 32.27 -0.12 -13.37
N GLU A 270 32.07 -0.10 -14.68
CA GLU A 270 33.17 -0.44 -15.58
C GLU A 270 34.00 0.81 -15.88
N GLY A 271 35.25 0.75 -15.42
CA GLY A 271 36.17 1.87 -15.38
C GLY A 271 37.40 1.70 -16.28
N LEU A 272 37.42 0.71 -17.19
CA LEU A 272 38.62 0.39 -17.93
C LEU A 272 39.02 1.57 -18.82
N GLY A 273 40.29 1.96 -18.73
CA GLY A 273 40.82 3.12 -19.47
C GLY A 273 40.47 4.48 -18.85
N GLY A 274 39.70 4.52 -17.76
CA GLY A 274 39.44 5.71 -16.97
C GLY A 274 40.60 6.05 -16.02
N LYS A 275 40.64 7.29 -15.52
CA LYS A 275 41.61 7.68 -14.48
C LYS A 275 41.22 7.06 -13.14
N VAL A 276 42.19 6.52 -12.39
CA VAL A 276 41.98 5.99 -11.03
C VAL A 276 41.31 7.02 -10.12
N SER A 277 41.66 8.31 -10.24
CA SER A 277 41.02 9.39 -9.47
C SER A 277 39.51 9.47 -9.72
N VAL A 278 39.06 9.28 -10.95
CA VAL A 278 37.63 9.30 -11.31
C VAL A 278 36.92 8.08 -10.72
N ALA A 279 37.53 6.90 -10.76
CA ALA A 279 36.96 5.71 -10.13
C ALA A 279 36.76 5.93 -8.61
N ARG A 280 37.75 6.52 -7.93
CA ARG A 280 37.63 6.88 -6.50
C ARG A 280 36.55 7.93 -6.26
N ASP A 281 36.47 8.95 -7.10
CA ASP A 281 35.43 9.98 -7.00
C ASP A 281 34.02 9.38 -7.16
N LEU A 282 33.86 8.39 -8.05
CA LEU A 282 32.59 7.72 -8.26
C LEU A 282 32.22 6.76 -7.12
N LEU A 283 33.17 5.97 -6.61
CA LEU A 283 32.97 5.12 -5.44
C LEU A 283 32.60 5.95 -4.20
N ASN A 284 33.35 7.03 -3.96
CA ASN A 284 33.14 7.89 -2.80
C ASN A 284 31.97 8.84 -2.97
N THR A 285 32.11 9.82 -3.88
CA THR A 285 31.23 10.99 -3.94
C THR A 285 29.90 10.68 -4.63
N ALA A 286 29.92 9.86 -5.69
CA ALA A 286 28.70 9.42 -6.35
C ALA A 286 28.08 8.16 -5.73
N ASN A 287 28.79 7.51 -4.79
CA ASN A 287 28.33 6.35 -4.04
C ASN A 287 28.11 5.09 -4.91
N PHE A 288 28.97 4.86 -5.91
CA PHE A 288 29.09 3.54 -6.52
C PHE A 288 29.56 2.52 -5.48
N ASN A 289 29.05 1.30 -5.57
CA ASN A 289 29.45 0.23 -4.66
C ASN A 289 30.76 -0.39 -5.13
N TRP A 290 30.78 -0.77 -6.41
CA TRP A 290 31.80 -1.65 -6.97
C TRP A 290 32.43 -1.02 -8.21
N VAL A 291 33.66 -1.43 -8.52
CA VAL A 291 34.35 -1.08 -9.77
C VAL A 291 35.18 -2.26 -10.26
N TYR A 292 35.41 -2.35 -11.56
CA TYR A 292 36.32 -3.34 -12.14
C TYR A 292 37.74 -3.17 -11.58
N SER A 293 38.35 -4.29 -11.23
CA SER A 293 39.80 -4.37 -11.05
C SER A 293 40.47 -4.69 -12.38
N GLU A 294 41.59 -4.03 -12.66
CA GLU A 294 42.46 -4.28 -13.80
C GLU A 294 43.49 -5.39 -13.51
N LEU A 295 43.36 -6.14 -12.42
CA LEU A 295 44.25 -7.26 -12.10
C LEU A 295 44.35 -8.28 -13.26
N PHE A 296 43.26 -8.47 -14.02
CA PHE A 296 43.25 -9.37 -15.18
C PHE A 296 44.21 -8.95 -16.31
N GLN A 297 44.63 -7.67 -16.35
CA GLN A 297 45.60 -7.11 -17.30
C GLN A 297 47.05 -7.13 -16.76
N ASN A 298 47.25 -7.56 -15.52
CA ASN A 298 48.57 -7.66 -14.87
C ASN A 298 48.98 -9.13 -14.82
N TYR A 299 50.05 -9.49 -15.54
CA TYR A 299 50.40 -10.87 -15.88
C TYR A 299 51.57 -11.43 -15.09
N ASP A 300 52.62 -10.64 -14.87
CA ASP A 300 53.81 -11.03 -14.12
C ASP A 300 53.86 -10.39 -12.73
N ARG A 301 54.81 -10.85 -11.92
CA ARG A 301 54.99 -10.37 -10.54
C ARG A 301 55.16 -8.86 -10.46
N ARG A 302 55.99 -8.26 -11.32
CA ARG A 302 56.28 -6.83 -11.28
C ARG A 302 55.03 -6.00 -11.54
N GLN A 303 54.21 -6.43 -12.50
CA GLN A 303 52.94 -5.78 -12.81
C GLN A 303 51.96 -5.88 -11.64
N ILE A 304 51.82 -7.07 -11.05
CA ILE A 304 50.91 -7.31 -9.92
C ILE A 304 51.36 -6.53 -8.68
N GLU A 305 52.66 -6.50 -8.36
CA GLU A 305 53.21 -5.70 -7.25
C GLU A 305 53.02 -4.20 -7.46
N GLY A 306 53.04 -3.73 -8.71
CA GLY A 306 52.77 -2.34 -9.04
C GLY A 306 51.29 -1.94 -8.94
N TYR A 307 50.37 -2.89 -9.14
CA TYR A 307 48.93 -2.63 -9.23
C TYR A 307 48.15 -2.99 -7.96
N LEU A 308 48.35 -4.21 -7.44
CA LEU A 308 47.49 -4.81 -6.41
C LEU A 308 47.45 -4.01 -5.10
N PRO A 309 48.56 -3.44 -4.57
CA PRO A 309 48.49 -2.60 -3.36
C PRO A 309 47.55 -1.40 -3.51
N GLY A 310 47.51 -0.76 -4.68
CA GLY A 310 46.59 0.33 -4.95
C GLY A 310 45.13 -0.14 -5.03
N ALA A 311 44.88 -1.33 -5.58
CA ALA A 311 43.56 -1.93 -5.59
C ALA A 311 43.08 -2.36 -4.19
N ILE A 312 43.99 -2.85 -3.33
CA ILE A 312 43.72 -3.12 -1.91
C ILE A 312 43.31 -1.84 -1.20
N ASP A 313 44.07 -0.76 -1.36
CA ASP A 313 43.77 0.53 -0.73
C ASP A 313 42.39 1.07 -1.13
N ILE A 314 42.03 1.00 -2.42
CA ILE A 314 40.68 1.39 -2.91
C ILE A 314 39.60 0.50 -2.27
N ALA A 315 39.82 -0.82 -2.22
CA ALA A 315 38.86 -1.77 -1.65
C ALA A 315 38.65 -1.59 -0.14
N GLU A 316 39.66 -1.12 0.60
CA GLU A 316 39.60 -0.85 2.03
C GLU A 316 39.00 0.52 2.37
N SER A 317 39.12 1.51 1.46
CA SER A 317 38.75 2.91 1.75
C SER A 317 37.53 3.44 1.00
N ASP A 318 37.37 3.09 -0.29
CA ASP A 318 36.44 3.77 -1.19
C ASP A 318 35.25 2.87 -1.57
N GLY A 319 35.52 1.62 -1.97
CA GLY A 319 34.51 0.65 -2.43
C GLY A 319 35.11 -0.59 -3.11
N LEU A 320 34.30 -1.60 -3.41
CA LEU A 320 34.79 -2.93 -3.78
C LEU A 320 35.42 -2.99 -5.19
N MET A 321 36.67 -3.45 -5.28
CA MET A 321 37.35 -3.74 -6.54
C MET A 321 37.12 -5.19 -6.98
N VAL A 322 36.26 -5.42 -7.98
CA VAL A 322 35.88 -6.78 -8.43
C VAL A 322 36.94 -7.37 -9.36
N HIS A 323 37.53 -8.49 -8.97
CA HIS A 323 38.60 -9.16 -9.73
C HIS A 323 38.00 -10.14 -10.75
N TYR A 324 38.05 -9.80 -12.04
CA TYR A 324 37.64 -10.73 -13.09
C TYR A 324 38.76 -11.71 -13.44
N ALA A 325 38.43 -12.98 -13.71
CA ALA A 325 39.37 -13.90 -14.35
C ALA A 325 39.62 -13.46 -15.80
N GLU A 326 38.54 -13.24 -16.55
CA GLU A 326 38.53 -12.65 -17.88
C GLU A 326 37.17 -11.99 -18.16
N THR A 327 37.17 -10.99 -19.04
CA THR A 327 35.99 -10.26 -19.50
C THR A 327 35.66 -10.61 -20.96
N HIS A 328 34.54 -10.13 -21.48
CA HIS A 328 34.19 -10.28 -22.89
C HIS A 328 35.11 -9.50 -23.84
N ASP A 329 35.83 -8.48 -23.36
CA ASP A 329 36.72 -7.65 -24.18
C ASP A 329 38.10 -8.28 -24.42
N ASN A 330 38.50 -9.25 -23.60
CA ASN A 330 39.83 -9.85 -23.65
C ASN A 330 39.87 -11.18 -24.43
N ASN A 331 41.08 -11.62 -24.78
CA ASN A 331 41.28 -12.98 -25.27
C ASN A 331 40.99 -13.98 -24.15
N ARG A 332 40.46 -15.15 -24.52
CA ARG A 332 40.23 -16.25 -23.59
C ARG A 332 41.52 -16.72 -22.95
N LEU A 333 41.54 -16.93 -21.64
CA LEU A 333 42.69 -17.46 -20.91
C LEU A 333 43.10 -18.84 -21.42
N ALA A 334 42.12 -19.68 -21.77
CA ALA A 334 42.37 -21.02 -22.30
C ALA A 334 43.09 -21.01 -23.66
N SER A 335 43.01 -19.92 -24.43
CA SER A 335 43.76 -19.77 -25.68
C SER A 335 45.28 -19.75 -25.50
N ARG A 336 45.76 -19.42 -24.29
CA ARG A 336 47.18 -19.56 -23.91
C ARG A 336 47.48 -21.00 -23.47
N SER A 337 46.83 -21.44 -22.40
CA SER A 337 46.90 -22.83 -21.92
C SER A 337 45.83 -23.07 -20.85
N ILE A 338 45.40 -24.32 -20.69
CA ILE A 338 44.46 -24.72 -19.61
C ILE A 338 45.08 -24.44 -18.24
N ARG A 339 46.38 -24.71 -18.09
CA ARG A 339 47.14 -24.43 -16.87
C ARG A 339 47.11 -22.94 -16.52
N TYR A 340 47.33 -22.07 -17.50
CA TYR A 340 47.25 -20.62 -17.31
C TYR A 340 45.84 -20.17 -16.93
N ALA A 341 44.81 -20.73 -17.58
CA ALA A 341 43.42 -20.43 -17.24
C ALA A 341 43.10 -20.80 -15.79
N LYS A 342 43.43 -22.02 -15.35
CA LYS A 342 43.22 -22.46 -13.95
C LYS A 342 43.95 -21.56 -12.96
N MET A 343 45.21 -21.23 -13.25
CA MET A 343 46.03 -20.34 -12.42
C MET A 343 45.38 -18.96 -12.26
N ARG A 344 45.00 -18.31 -13.38
CA ARG A 344 44.43 -16.96 -13.37
C ARG A 344 43.06 -16.90 -12.72
N THR A 345 42.21 -17.91 -12.95
CA THR A 345 40.91 -18.03 -12.26
C THR A 345 41.11 -18.10 -10.73
N ALA A 346 41.98 -18.99 -10.26
CA ALA A 346 42.25 -19.15 -8.83
C ALA A 346 42.90 -17.91 -8.21
N LEU A 347 43.87 -17.29 -8.92
CA LEU A 347 44.54 -16.07 -8.47
C LEU A 347 43.53 -14.92 -8.29
N CYS A 348 42.72 -14.61 -9.32
CA CYS A 348 41.75 -13.51 -9.23
C CYS A 348 40.71 -13.75 -8.11
N ALA A 349 40.24 -14.99 -7.95
CA ALA A 349 39.32 -15.35 -6.89
C ALA A 349 39.95 -15.17 -5.49
N LEU A 350 41.12 -15.77 -5.26
CA LEU A 350 41.77 -15.80 -3.94
C LEU A 350 42.38 -14.46 -3.52
N LEU A 351 42.60 -13.53 -4.46
CA LEU A 351 43.06 -12.17 -4.17
C LEU A 351 41.91 -11.16 -4.01
N SER A 352 40.65 -11.56 -4.28
CA SER A 352 39.49 -10.65 -4.19
C SER A 352 39.18 -10.19 -2.75
N HIS A 353 38.65 -8.98 -2.59
CA HIS A 353 38.11 -8.49 -1.30
C HIS A 353 36.65 -8.90 -1.17
N SER A 354 36.21 -9.28 0.04
CA SER A 354 34.80 -9.64 0.30
C SER A 354 34.19 -10.65 -0.71
N GLY A 355 35.02 -11.47 -1.35
CA GLY A 355 34.60 -12.39 -2.42
C GLY A 355 34.19 -11.73 -3.74
N GLY A 356 34.57 -10.48 -4.01
CA GLY A 356 34.33 -9.74 -5.26
C GLY A 356 35.10 -10.33 -6.43
N PHE A 357 34.60 -11.44 -6.97
CA PHE A 357 35.23 -12.22 -8.03
C PHE A 357 34.25 -12.45 -9.18
N GLY A 358 34.69 -12.19 -10.41
CA GLY A 358 33.86 -12.35 -11.61
C GLY A 358 34.53 -13.21 -12.67
N PHE A 359 33.73 -13.85 -13.52
CA PHE A 359 34.24 -14.50 -14.73
C PHE A 359 33.14 -14.56 -15.79
N THR A 360 33.55 -14.59 -17.06
CA THR A 360 32.62 -14.62 -18.19
C THR A 360 32.29 -16.05 -18.60
N ASN A 361 31.05 -16.31 -19.01
CA ASN A 361 30.58 -17.63 -19.41
C ASN A 361 31.54 -18.36 -20.38
N GLY A 362 31.72 -19.66 -20.18
CA GLY A 362 32.67 -20.49 -20.93
C GLY A 362 34.07 -20.59 -20.31
N VAL A 363 34.41 -19.76 -19.31
CA VAL A 363 35.64 -19.95 -18.51
C VAL A 363 35.65 -21.30 -17.84
N GLU A 364 34.51 -21.68 -17.25
CA GLU A 364 34.28 -22.94 -16.57
C GLU A 364 34.51 -24.15 -17.49
N TRP A 365 34.35 -23.97 -18.80
CA TRP A 365 34.52 -25.00 -19.84
C TRP A 365 35.76 -24.81 -20.71
N HIS A 366 36.67 -23.92 -20.36
CA HIS A 366 37.87 -23.61 -21.15
C HIS A 366 37.57 -23.23 -22.62
N ALA A 367 36.59 -22.36 -22.84
CA ALA A 367 36.32 -21.84 -24.17
C ALA A 367 37.56 -21.14 -24.77
N TYR A 368 37.91 -21.46 -26.02
CA TYR A 368 39.08 -20.91 -26.71
C TYR A 368 38.77 -19.67 -27.55
N GLU A 369 37.54 -19.58 -28.07
CA GLU A 369 37.09 -18.48 -28.93
C GLU A 369 36.79 -17.22 -28.11
N LYS A 370 37.36 -16.08 -28.52
CA LYS A 370 37.05 -14.77 -27.95
C LYS A 370 35.56 -14.47 -28.11
N ILE A 371 34.96 -13.87 -27.09
CA ILE A 371 33.60 -13.34 -27.20
C ILE A 371 33.63 -12.12 -28.11
N ILE A 372 33.03 -12.28 -29.29
CA ILE A 372 32.77 -11.17 -30.21
C ILE A 372 31.30 -10.80 -30.01
N VAL A 373 31.04 -9.65 -29.38
CA VAL A 373 29.68 -9.24 -28.96
C VAL A 373 28.68 -9.10 -30.12
N HIS A 374 29.18 -8.90 -31.34
CA HIS A 374 28.39 -8.86 -32.57
C HIS A 374 27.97 -10.24 -33.11
N GLU A 375 28.54 -11.30 -32.55
CA GLU A 375 28.38 -12.70 -32.94
C GLU A 375 27.87 -13.55 -31.76
N SER A 376 27.79 -14.87 -31.96
CA SER A 376 27.42 -15.83 -30.89
C SER A 376 28.36 -17.05 -30.88
N PRO A 377 29.66 -16.89 -30.56
CA PRO A 377 30.63 -17.97 -30.54
C PRO A 377 30.32 -19.02 -29.45
N SER A 378 30.95 -20.19 -29.56
CA SER A 378 30.71 -21.32 -28.65
C SER A 378 31.20 -21.04 -27.23
N LEU A 379 30.50 -21.59 -26.23
CA LEU A 379 30.94 -21.61 -24.83
C LEU A 379 31.77 -22.84 -24.47
N ASN A 380 31.99 -23.74 -25.44
CA ASN A 380 32.53 -25.09 -25.20
C ASN A 380 31.73 -25.86 -24.12
N TRP A 381 30.44 -25.55 -23.98
CA TRP A 381 29.62 -25.98 -22.85
C TRP A 381 29.53 -27.50 -22.75
N GLY A 382 29.82 -28.02 -21.56
CA GLY A 382 29.81 -29.47 -21.28
C GLY A 382 31.11 -30.18 -21.65
N SER A 383 32.19 -29.46 -21.97
CA SER A 383 33.51 -30.06 -22.22
C SER A 383 33.95 -30.99 -21.08
N PRO A 384 34.40 -32.23 -21.37
CA PRO A 384 34.94 -33.14 -20.36
C PRO A 384 36.18 -32.59 -19.63
N GLU A 385 37.01 -31.82 -20.34
CA GLU A 385 38.13 -31.08 -19.75
C GLU A 385 37.65 -29.67 -19.38
N ASN A 386 37.52 -29.40 -18.08
CA ASN A 386 36.90 -28.20 -17.53
C ASN A 386 37.48 -27.86 -16.14
N GLN A 387 37.05 -26.72 -15.59
CA GLN A 387 37.44 -26.25 -14.25
C GLN A 387 36.22 -25.98 -13.33
N VAL A 388 35.10 -26.67 -13.57
CA VAL A 388 33.83 -26.47 -12.82
C VAL A 388 34.03 -26.75 -11.33
N ARG A 389 34.69 -27.85 -10.97
CA ARG A 389 34.92 -28.24 -9.57
C ARG A 389 35.82 -27.25 -8.84
N GLU A 390 36.86 -26.76 -9.51
CA GLU A 390 37.78 -25.77 -8.97
C GLU A 390 37.06 -24.44 -8.71
N ILE A 391 36.25 -23.94 -9.65
CA ILE A 391 35.44 -22.73 -9.46
C ILE A 391 34.44 -22.93 -8.32
N ALA A 392 33.77 -24.08 -8.24
CA ALA A 392 32.85 -24.39 -7.15
C ALA A 392 33.52 -24.35 -5.77
N THR A 393 34.76 -24.85 -5.67
CA THR A 393 35.56 -24.76 -4.42
C THR A 393 35.94 -23.33 -4.09
N LEU A 394 36.36 -22.53 -5.08
CA LEU A 394 36.66 -21.12 -4.89
C LEU A 394 35.43 -20.36 -4.38
N CYS A 395 34.28 -20.51 -5.04
CA CYS A 395 33.03 -19.87 -4.63
C CYS A 395 32.63 -20.24 -3.20
N ARG A 396 32.76 -21.53 -2.81
CA ARG A 396 32.49 -21.97 -1.43
C ARG A 396 33.40 -21.29 -0.40
N LEU A 397 34.69 -21.16 -0.69
CA LEU A 397 35.63 -20.44 0.18
C LEU A 397 35.26 -18.97 0.31
N LEU A 398 35.02 -18.28 -0.81
CA LEU A 398 34.67 -16.86 -0.83
C LEU A 398 33.36 -16.54 -0.08
N LYS A 399 32.43 -17.50 -0.03
CA LYS A 399 31.16 -17.37 0.67
C LYS A 399 31.26 -17.66 2.17
N ASN A 400 32.08 -18.65 2.57
CA ASN A 400 31.98 -19.26 3.89
C ASN A 400 33.18 -19.00 4.81
N HIS A 401 34.38 -18.78 4.28
CA HIS A 401 35.58 -18.67 5.10
C HIS A 401 35.83 -17.21 5.53
N PRO A 402 35.99 -16.89 6.84
CA PRO A 402 36.07 -15.52 7.33
C PRO A 402 37.16 -14.65 6.68
N SER A 403 38.29 -15.23 6.28
CA SER A 403 39.35 -14.52 5.52
C SER A 403 38.95 -14.02 4.13
N PHE A 404 37.70 -14.22 3.71
CA PHE A 404 37.12 -13.65 2.49
C PHE A 404 35.90 -12.76 2.77
N PHE A 405 35.63 -12.43 4.04
CA PHE A 405 34.57 -11.50 4.42
C PHE A 405 35.09 -10.06 4.42
N ASN A 406 34.17 -9.10 4.58
CA ASN A 406 34.51 -7.71 4.87
C ASN A 406 35.41 -7.60 6.12
N GLN A 407 36.23 -6.55 6.22
CA GLN A 407 37.24 -6.38 7.28
C GLN A 407 38.36 -7.43 7.28
N THR A 408 38.66 -8.00 6.12
CA THR A 408 39.87 -8.78 5.89
C THR A 408 40.96 -7.86 5.35
N HIS A 409 42.11 -7.84 5.99
CA HIS A 409 43.31 -7.17 5.50
C HIS A 409 44.13 -8.10 4.62
N LEU A 410 44.65 -7.57 3.50
CA LEU A 410 45.46 -8.30 2.52
C LEU A 410 46.86 -7.68 2.44
N GLU A 411 47.91 -8.52 2.48
CA GLU A 411 49.30 -8.07 2.43
C GLU A 411 50.16 -8.99 1.56
N LEU A 412 50.92 -8.42 0.63
CA LEU A 412 51.96 -9.15 -0.11
C LEU A 412 53.19 -9.34 0.78
N ILE A 413 53.59 -10.59 1.02
CA ILE A 413 54.69 -10.94 1.93
C ILE A 413 55.81 -11.75 1.26
N GLN A 414 55.77 -11.92 -0.06
CA GLN A 414 56.80 -12.66 -0.81
C GLN A 414 58.20 -12.04 -0.67
N ARG A 415 59.23 -12.89 -0.80
CA ARG A 415 60.65 -12.53 -0.91
C ARG A 415 61.28 -13.12 -2.18
N GLY A 416 62.53 -12.72 -2.45
CA GLY A 416 63.30 -13.18 -3.61
C GLY A 416 62.76 -12.64 -4.92
N ASP A 417 63.23 -13.23 -6.03
CA ASP A 417 63.11 -12.65 -7.39
C ASP A 417 62.21 -13.49 -8.31
N GLY A 418 61.71 -14.63 -7.80
CA GLY A 418 60.91 -15.57 -8.57
C GLY A 418 59.59 -14.96 -9.05
N ASN A 419 59.09 -15.41 -10.21
CA ASN A 419 57.82 -14.96 -10.77
C ASN A 419 56.63 -15.64 -10.07
N ASN A 420 56.46 -15.34 -8.79
CA ASN A 420 55.41 -15.86 -7.92
C ASN A 420 54.84 -14.74 -7.03
N ILE A 421 53.69 -15.01 -6.41
CA ILE A 421 53.03 -14.13 -5.45
C ILE A 421 52.77 -14.93 -4.17
N VAL A 422 52.99 -14.28 -3.01
CA VAL A 422 52.65 -14.81 -1.69
C VAL A 422 51.86 -13.73 -0.94
N LEU A 423 50.55 -13.93 -0.81
CA LEU A 423 49.66 -12.97 -0.18
C LEU A 423 49.04 -13.54 1.09
N LEU A 424 49.15 -12.80 2.19
CA LEU A 424 48.50 -13.11 3.46
C LEU A 424 47.13 -12.43 3.51
N ARG A 425 46.12 -13.19 3.95
CA ARG A 425 44.78 -12.68 4.28
C ARG A 425 44.52 -12.83 5.77
N ARG A 426 44.12 -11.77 6.45
CA ARG A 426 43.80 -11.78 7.89
C ARG A 426 42.46 -11.12 8.16
N HIS A 427 41.47 -11.90 8.60
CA HIS A 427 40.17 -11.36 9.02
C HIS A 427 40.29 -10.79 10.43
N ILE A 428 40.11 -9.48 10.57
CA ILE A 428 40.36 -8.76 11.81
C ILE A 428 39.44 -9.24 12.95
N PRO A 429 38.10 -9.36 12.75
CA PRO A 429 37.20 -9.75 13.84
C PRO A 429 37.39 -11.17 14.38
N SER A 430 37.73 -12.14 13.53
CA SER A 430 37.86 -13.55 13.95
C SER A 430 39.30 -14.02 14.17
N GLY A 431 40.29 -13.26 13.71
CA GLY A 431 41.72 -13.64 13.77
C GLY A 431 42.13 -14.76 12.80
N LYS A 432 41.19 -15.26 11.97
CA LYS A 432 41.44 -16.29 10.95
C LYS A 432 42.34 -15.77 9.83
N ARG A 433 43.23 -16.63 9.36
CA ARG A 433 44.25 -16.28 8.36
C ARG A 433 44.38 -17.39 7.32
N VAL A 434 44.68 -16.99 6.09
CA VAL A 434 45.09 -17.91 5.01
C VAL A 434 46.23 -17.27 4.22
N LEU A 435 47.12 -18.10 3.69
CA LEU A 435 48.23 -17.67 2.83
C LEU A 435 48.03 -18.20 1.42
N VAL A 436 48.00 -17.29 0.45
CA VAL A 436 47.83 -17.61 -0.97
C VAL A 436 49.20 -17.59 -1.63
N ALA A 437 49.65 -18.72 -2.17
CA ALA A 437 50.89 -18.83 -2.91
C ALA A 437 50.61 -19.22 -4.36
N ALA A 438 51.09 -18.42 -5.32
CA ALA A 438 50.80 -18.62 -6.74
C ALA A 438 52.06 -18.51 -7.60
N ASN A 439 52.32 -19.50 -8.44
CA ASN A 439 53.33 -19.44 -9.49
C ASN A 439 52.70 -18.85 -10.76
N LEU A 440 53.20 -17.69 -11.20
CA LEU A 440 52.67 -16.96 -12.35
C LEU A 440 53.23 -17.50 -13.69
N ASP A 441 54.21 -18.40 -13.65
CA ASP A 441 54.79 -19.06 -14.82
C ASP A 441 54.10 -20.42 -15.06
N ASP A 442 53.45 -20.58 -16.21
CA ASP A 442 52.76 -21.80 -16.62
C ASP A 442 53.69 -22.83 -17.30
N HIS A 443 54.99 -22.56 -17.41
CA HIS A 443 55.98 -23.46 -17.99
C HIS A 443 57.07 -23.89 -17.01
N ARG A 444 57.49 -23.01 -16.08
CA ARG A 444 58.61 -23.25 -15.16
C ARG A 444 58.16 -23.34 -13.72
N GLN A 445 58.86 -24.19 -12.97
CA GLN A 445 58.76 -24.25 -11.52
C GLN A 445 59.41 -23.00 -10.92
N ASN A 446 58.81 -22.45 -9.86
CA ASN A 446 59.36 -21.32 -9.13
C ASN A 446 59.38 -21.62 -7.63
N HIS A 447 60.29 -20.97 -6.90
CA HIS A 447 60.39 -21.08 -5.45
C HIS A 447 59.77 -19.84 -4.80
N ALA A 448 58.76 -20.04 -3.95
CA ALA A 448 58.11 -18.98 -3.18
C ALA A 448 58.71 -18.93 -1.77
N GLU A 449 59.05 -17.73 -1.30
CA GLU A 449 59.67 -17.50 0.01
C GLU A 449 58.95 -16.36 0.74
N TRP A 450 58.85 -16.44 2.06
CA TRP A 450 58.28 -15.38 2.91
C TRP A 450 58.84 -15.44 4.35
N GLU A 451 58.64 -14.37 5.11
CA GLU A 451 59.02 -14.34 6.54
C GLU A 451 57.91 -14.98 7.38
N MET A 452 58.26 -15.97 8.21
CA MET A 452 57.28 -16.67 9.05
C MET A 452 56.64 -15.75 10.10
N ASP A 453 57.40 -14.77 10.59
CA ASP A 453 56.91 -13.76 11.54
C ASP A 453 55.83 -12.86 10.93
N LYS A 454 55.85 -12.63 9.61
CA LYS A 454 54.79 -11.91 8.89
C LYS A 454 53.56 -12.78 8.68
N ALA A 455 53.74 -14.03 8.26
CA ALA A 455 52.64 -14.97 8.06
C ALA A 455 51.88 -15.24 9.38
N GLN A 456 52.60 -15.29 10.49
CA GLN A 456 52.08 -15.62 11.83
C GLN A 456 51.26 -16.92 11.82
N MET A 457 51.64 -17.89 10.99
CA MET A 457 51.01 -19.21 10.89
C MET A 457 51.86 -20.24 11.62
N LYS A 458 51.22 -21.25 12.21
CA LYS A 458 51.86 -22.24 13.09
C LYS A 458 52.29 -23.49 12.33
N GLY A 459 53.39 -24.11 12.78
CA GLY A 459 53.88 -25.39 12.24
C GLY A 459 54.47 -25.30 10.84
N ASP A 460 54.95 -26.44 10.34
CA ASP A 460 55.58 -26.61 9.02
C ASP A 460 54.76 -27.48 8.07
N VAL A 461 53.55 -27.89 8.47
CA VAL A 461 52.60 -28.64 7.63
C VAL A 461 51.28 -27.90 7.63
N TRP A 462 50.95 -27.32 6.47
CA TRP A 462 49.73 -26.56 6.25
C TRP A 462 48.81 -27.30 5.30
N LEU A 463 47.53 -26.98 5.34
CA LEU A 463 46.53 -27.61 4.49
C LEU A 463 46.18 -26.69 3.32
N ASP A 464 46.24 -27.21 2.10
CA ASP A 464 45.69 -26.50 0.94
C ASP A 464 44.17 -26.64 0.92
N LEU A 465 43.47 -25.52 1.11
CA LEU A 465 42.01 -25.45 1.14
C LEU A 465 41.37 -25.73 -0.22
N LEU A 466 42.12 -25.67 -1.34
CA LEU A 466 41.59 -25.99 -2.66
C LEU A 466 41.48 -27.51 -2.90
N THR A 467 42.43 -28.29 -2.39
CA THR A 467 42.56 -29.73 -2.67
C THR A 467 42.38 -30.62 -1.44
N GLY A 468 42.56 -30.08 -0.23
CA GLY A 468 42.59 -30.82 1.03
C GLY A 468 43.91 -31.55 1.28
N THR A 469 44.95 -31.29 0.50
CA THR A 469 46.25 -31.94 0.68
C THR A 469 47.11 -31.20 1.69
N GLU A 470 47.84 -31.95 2.52
CA GLU A 470 48.86 -31.40 3.41
C GLU A 470 50.11 -31.01 2.60
N ILE A 471 50.54 -29.77 2.76
CA ILE A 471 51.70 -29.16 2.12
C ILE A 471 52.74 -28.90 3.20
N LYS A 472 53.92 -29.50 3.03
CA LYS A 472 55.06 -29.26 3.93
C LYS A 472 55.81 -28.00 3.48
N ILE A 473 56.00 -27.07 4.41
CA ILE A 473 56.75 -25.83 4.24
C ILE A 473 58.19 -26.06 4.70
N GLU A 474 59.16 -25.67 3.90
CA GLU A 474 60.58 -25.72 4.28
C GLU A 474 60.88 -24.52 5.18
N LEU A 475 61.41 -24.77 6.38
CA LEU A 475 61.73 -23.72 7.35
C LEU A 475 63.25 -23.59 7.50
N SER A 476 63.80 -22.41 7.20
CA SER A 476 65.22 -22.10 7.38
C SER A 476 65.41 -20.66 7.85
N GLY A 477 66.01 -20.46 9.02
CA GLY A 477 66.36 -19.12 9.52
C GLY A 477 65.19 -18.14 9.67
N GLY A 478 63.98 -18.61 10.01
CA GLY A 478 62.77 -17.78 10.12
C GLY A 478 62.07 -17.50 8.77
N ILE A 479 62.59 -18.05 7.68
CA ILE A 479 61.99 -18.00 6.34
C ILE A 479 61.25 -19.30 6.09
N GLY A 480 60.01 -19.17 5.62
CA GLY A 480 59.23 -20.27 5.05
C GLY A 480 59.39 -20.28 3.55
N SER A 481 59.62 -21.45 2.96
CA SER A 481 59.74 -21.59 1.52
C SER A 481 59.03 -22.82 0.97
N LEU A 482 58.58 -22.71 -0.28
CA LEU A 482 57.86 -23.76 -0.98
C LEU A 482 58.15 -23.73 -2.48
N SER A 483 58.45 -24.90 -3.03
CA SER A 483 58.55 -25.07 -4.47
C SER A 483 57.16 -25.23 -5.11
N LEU A 484 56.81 -24.35 -6.04
CA LEU A 484 55.53 -24.33 -6.73
C LEU A 484 55.68 -24.86 -8.17
N LEU A 485 54.86 -25.86 -8.53
CA LEU A 485 54.76 -26.38 -9.89
C LEU A 485 54.31 -25.26 -10.87
N PRO A 486 54.57 -25.41 -12.19
CA PRO A 486 54.12 -24.44 -13.18
C PRO A 486 52.62 -24.14 -13.05
N GLY A 487 52.26 -22.86 -12.92
CA GLY A 487 50.87 -22.39 -12.76
C GLY A 487 50.17 -22.82 -11.47
N GLN A 488 50.87 -23.39 -10.49
CA GLN A 488 50.26 -23.86 -9.26
C GLN A 488 49.81 -22.69 -8.38
N VAL A 489 48.59 -22.79 -7.85
CA VAL A 489 48.04 -21.86 -6.86
C VAL A 489 47.60 -22.68 -5.65
N LEU A 490 47.98 -22.24 -4.46
CA LEU A 490 47.65 -22.87 -3.18
C LEU A 490 46.98 -21.85 -2.26
N CYS A 491 46.00 -22.31 -1.49
CA CYS A 491 45.35 -21.52 -0.44
C CYS A 491 45.59 -22.21 0.90
N LEU A 492 46.63 -21.81 1.61
CA LEU A 492 47.16 -22.54 2.76
C LEU A 492 46.56 -22.04 4.07
N ALA A 493 46.15 -22.96 4.93
CA ALA A 493 45.72 -22.73 6.31
C ALA A 493 46.52 -23.62 7.28
N ASP A 494 46.83 -23.10 8.47
CA ASP A 494 47.53 -23.84 9.53
C ASP A 494 46.56 -24.59 10.46
N GLU A 495 45.26 -24.29 10.41
CA GLU A 495 44.21 -25.00 11.15
C GLU A 495 43.46 -25.99 10.27
N ARG A 496 43.51 -27.29 10.60
CA ARG A 496 42.81 -28.34 9.85
C ARG A 496 41.28 -28.16 9.79
N THR A 497 40.70 -27.49 10.79
CA THR A 497 39.26 -27.20 10.85
C THR A 497 38.82 -26.23 9.76
N ASP A 498 39.72 -25.41 9.19
CA ASP A 498 39.35 -24.44 8.16
C ASP A 498 38.95 -25.10 6.83
N PHE A 499 39.38 -26.34 6.60
CA PHE A 499 38.91 -27.14 5.46
C PHE A 499 37.41 -27.42 5.49
N THR A 500 36.80 -27.40 6.67
CA THR A 500 35.35 -27.57 6.78
C THR A 500 34.58 -26.48 6.04
N TYR A 501 35.14 -25.26 5.91
CA TYR A 501 34.53 -24.19 5.11
C TYR A 501 34.60 -24.46 3.60
N ALA A 502 35.68 -25.09 3.12
CA ALA A 502 35.82 -25.53 1.73
C ALA A 502 34.90 -26.75 1.44
N MET A 503 34.67 -27.58 2.45
CA MET A 503 33.87 -28.81 2.38
C MET A 503 32.39 -28.62 2.72
N LYS A 504 31.99 -27.46 3.27
CA LYS A 504 30.60 -27.12 3.57
C LYS A 504 29.84 -27.14 2.24
N LYS A 505 29.27 -28.30 1.92
CA LYS A 505 28.29 -28.41 0.85
C LYS A 505 27.15 -27.53 1.28
N GLU A 506 26.79 -26.58 0.43
CA GLU A 506 25.60 -25.79 0.65
C GLU A 506 24.42 -26.76 0.82
N GLY A 507 23.47 -26.42 1.69
CA GLY A 507 22.19 -27.11 1.74
C GLY A 507 21.45 -26.94 0.40
N GLU A 508 20.14 -27.14 0.37
CA GLU A 508 19.35 -26.82 -0.83
C GLU A 508 19.76 -25.44 -1.40
N ILE A 509 19.85 -25.34 -2.74
CA ILE A 509 20.26 -24.17 -3.57
C ILE A 509 19.59 -22.84 -3.12
N LYS A 510 18.58 -22.92 -2.26
CA LYS A 510 17.66 -21.87 -1.82
C LYS A 510 18.07 -21.20 -0.49
N THR A 511 19.26 -21.44 0.05
CA THR A 511 19.68 -20.89 1.36
C THR A 511 20.70 -19.75 1.21
N GLU A 512 20.46 -18.65 1.93
CA GLU A 512 21.39 -17.50 1.97
C GLU A 512 22.60 -17.79 2.89
N PRO A 513 23.81 -17.30 2.58
CA PRO A 513 24.96 -17.45 3.48
C PRO A 513 24.70 -16.90 4.88
N GLU A 514 25.06 -17.66 5.91
CA GLU A 514 24.82 -17.33 7.34
C GLU A 514 25.34 -15.93 7.72
N ARG A 515 26.54 -15.56 7.24
CA ARG A 515 27.15 -14.25 7.49
C ARG A 515 26.28 -13.10 6.99
N ILE A 516 25.61 -13.28 5.85
CA ILE A 516 24.73 -12.28 5.24
C ILE A 516 23.42 -12.18 6.00
N LEU A 517 22.83 -13.32 6.37
CA LEU A 517 21.62 -13.35 7.18
C LEU A 517 21.82 -12.61 8.51
N ASP A 518 22.94 -12.86 9.20
CA ASP A 518 23.33 -12.14 10.42
C ASP A 518 23.47 -10.63 10.16
N GLN A 519 24.13 -10.23 9.06
CA GLN A 519 24.28 -8.81 8.71
C GLN A 519 22.93 -8.12 8.42
N ARG A 520 22.01 -8.79 7.70
CA ARG A 520 20.68 -8.28 7.38
C ARG A 520 19.83 -8.10 8.64
N LEU A 521 19.85 -9.07 9.55
CA LEU A 521 19.17 -8.96 10.84
C LEU A 521 19.72 -7.80 11.68
N ARG A 522 21.04 -7.63 11.77
CA ARG A 522 21.66 -6.50 12.48
C ARG A 522 21.29 -5.16 11.86
N ALA A 523 21.28 -5.07 10.53
CA ALA A 523 20.86 -3.87 9.81
C ALA A 523 19.40 -3.51 10.12
N LYS A 524 18.50 -4.50 10.12
CA LYS A 524 17.09 -4.31 10.47
C LYS A 524 16.90 -3.91 11.94
N VAL A 525 17.66 -4.51 12.86
CA VAL A 525 17.69 -4.10 14.27
C VAL A 525 18.09 -2.63 14.41
N LEU A 526 19.09 -2.17 13.66
CA LEU A 526 19.51 -0.77 13.68
C LEU A 526 18.46 0.18 13.10
N ASP A 527 17.65 -0.26 12.12
CA ASP A 527 16.50 0.52 11.64
C ASP A 527 15.44 0.69 12.74
N LEU A 528 15.14 -0.39 13.48
CA LEU A 528 14.20 -0.37 14.60
C LEU A 528 14.73 0.47 15.77
N PHE A 529 16.03 0.33 16.09
CA PHE A 529 16.69 1.14 17.10
C PHE A 529 16.59 2.62 16.74
N ARG A 530 16.93 3.00 15.51
CA ARG A 530 16.83 4.40 15.05
C ARG A 530 15.39 4.92 15.14
N HIS A 531 14.39 4.12 14.76
CA HIS A 531 13.00 4.54 14.83
C HIS A 531 12.55 4.86 16.27
N TYR A 532 12.86 3.99 17.22
CA TYR A 532 12.39 4.13 18.61
C TYR A 532 13.29 4.97 19.52
N LYS A 533 14.61 4.99 19.27
CA LYS A 533 15.62 5.66 20.11
C LYS A 533 16.28 6.86 19.42
N GLY A 534 15.89 7.17 18.19
CA GLY A 534 16.51 8.24 17.39
C GLY A 534 17.95 7.91 16.99
N ILE A 535 18.71 8.95 16.63
CA ILE A 535 20.14 8.84 16.37
C ILE A 535 20.86 9.01 17.72
N SER A 536 21.26 7.90 18.31
CA SER A 536 21.95 7.85 19.61
C SER A 536 23.03 6.78 19.61
N ASP A 537 23.89 6.82 20.62
CA ASP A 537 24.92 5.82 20.84
C ASP A 537 24.28 4.45 21.13
N ALA A 538 24.75 3.42 20.45
CA ALA A 538 24.33 2.03 20.63
C ALA A 538 25.24 1.25 21.59
N ASP A 539 26.18 1.91 22.27
CA ASP A 539 27.05 1.30 23.26
C ASP A 539 26.23 0.62 24.38
N GLY A 540 26.62 -0.62 24.71
CA GLY A 540 25.90 -1.48 25.64
C GLY A 540 24.66 -2.18 25.06
N PHE A 541 24.26 -1.89 23.82
CA PHE A 541 23.19 -2.61 23.11
C PHE A 541 23.77 -3.78 22.29
N SER A 542 23.50 -5.01 22.75
CA SER A 542 23.94 -6.21 22.04
C SER A 542 23.15 -6.41 20.74
N LEU A 543 23.73 -5.99 19.62
CA LEU A 543 23.15 -6.18 18.28
C LEU A 543 22.94 -7.65 17.94
N LYS A 544 23.80 -8.53 18.45
CA LYS A 544 23.69 -9.97 18.24
C LYS A 544 22.44 -10.53 18.93
N ASP A 545 22.27 -10.26 20.21
CA ASP A 545 21.12 -10.76 20.97
C ASP A 545 19.81 -10.16 20.46
N ALA A 546 19.85 -8.90 20.01
CA ALA A 546 18.71 -8.24 19.38
C ALA A 546 18.34 -8.87 18.04
N ALA A 547 19.33 -9.23 17.21
CA ALA A 547 19.11 -9.91 15.94
C ALA A 547 18.44 -11.29 16.13
N GLU A 548 18.93 -12.07 17.11
CA GLU A 548 18.34 -13.37 17.46
C GLU A 548 16.89 -13.24 17.96
N LYS A 549 16.60 -12.22 18.79
CA LYS A 549 15.24 -11.94 19.27
C LYS A 549 14.31 -11.49 18.14
N LEU A 550 14.77 -10.60 17.26
CA LEU A 550 14.02 -10.13 16.10
C LEU A 550 13.67 -11.30 15.16
N GLN A 551 14.63 -12.19 14.90
CA GLN A 551 14.40 -13.34 14.04
C GLN A 551 13.35 -14.31 14.63
N LYS A 552 13.37 -14.48 15.96
CA LYS A 552 12.46 -15.39 16.67
C LYS A 552 11.03 -14.87 16.76
N ASP A 553 10.87 -13.61 17.16
CA ASP A 553 9.55 -12.99 17.35
C ASP A 553 9.65 -11.49 16.99
N PRO A 554 9.43 -11.14 15.71
CA PRO A 554 9.61 -9.76 15.26
C PRO A 554 8.62 -8.80 15.92
N GLU A 555 7.40 -9.24 16.20
CA GLU A 555 6.39 -8.44 16.88
C GLU A 555 6.75 -8.24 18.36
N GLY A 556 7.14 -9.31 19.05
CA GLY A 556 7.61 -9.23 20.44
C GLY A 556 8.87 -8.39 20.59
N PHE A 557 9.80 -8.46 19.63
CA PHE A 557 10.96 -7.59 19.61
C PHE A 557 10.58 -6.12 19.46
N CYS A 558 9.68 -5.77 18.54
CA CYS A 558 9.16 -4.40 18.38
C CYS A 558 8.52 -3.89 19.69
N ARG A 559 7.74 -4.74 20.36
CA ARG A 559 7.16 -4.43 21.68
C ARG A 559 8.23 -4.18 22.74
N SER A 560 9.31 -4.98 22.74
CA SER A 560 10.38 -4.89 23.74
C SER A 560 11.25 -3.64 23.63
N ILE A 561 11.42 -3.09 22.43
CA ILE A 561 12.23 -1.89 22.19
C ILE A 561 11.40 -0.60 22.25
N SER A 562 10.06 -0.72 22.14
CA SER A 562 9.10 0.38 22.25
C SER A 562 9.16 1.09 23.62
N PRO A 563 9.14 2.43 23.68
CA PRO A 563 9.18 3.19 24.94
C PRO A 563 8.05 2.86 25.93
N SER A 564 6.87 2.47 25.44
CA SER A 564 5.70 2.14 26.27
C SER A 564 5.76 0.71 26.83
N ALA A 565 6.55 -0.19 26.21
CA ALA A 565 6.64 -1.64 26.47
C ALA A 565 5.31 -2.43 26.44
N LEU A 566 4.15 -1.76 26.31
CA LEU A 566 2.82 -2.35 26.28
C LEU A 566 2.31 -2.59 24.85
N GLU A 567 2.81 -1.85 23.86
CA GLU A 567 2.35 -1.87 22.47
C GLU A 567 3.47 -2.29 21.50
N SER A 568 3.17 -3.21 20.58
CA SER A 568 4.08 -3.56 19.48
C SER A 568 4.07 -2.51 18.37
N ARG A 569 2.93 -1.84 18.16
CA ARG A 569 2.65 -0.95 17.00
C ARG A 569 2.90 -1.66 15.66
N VAL A 570 2.55 -2.93 15.58
CA VAL A 570 2.70 -3.74 14.37
C VAL A 570 1.32 -4.12 13.85
N ILE A 571 1.09 -3.91 12.56
CA ILE A 571 -0.03 -4.47 11.81
C ILE A 571 0.45 -5.68 11.04
N ARG A 572 -0.21 -6.82 11.23
CA ARG A 572 0.11 -8.09 10.57
C ARG A 572 -0.63 -8.20 9.24
N TRP A 573 0.11 -8.60 8.22
CA TRP A 573 -0.40 -8.97 6.90
C TRP A 573 0.17 -10.33 6.51
N GLU A 574 -0.69 -11.31 6.24
CA GLU A 574 -0.31 -12.71 6.01
C GLU A 574 -0.72 -13.17 4.61
N TRP A 575 0.24 -13.68 3.85
CA TRP A 575 0.00 -14.27 2.53
C TRP A 575 -0.43 -15.75 2.66
N PRO A 576 -1.44 -16.22 1.90
CA PRO A 576 -2.31 -15.47 0.99
C PRO A 576 -3.58 -14.92 1.65
N ARG A 577 -3.73 -15.05 2.98
CA ARG A 577 -4.95 -14.71 3.73
C ARG A 577 -5.44 -13.28 3.47
N ASP A 578 -4.52 -12.32 3.43
CA ASP A 578 -4.83 -10.89 3.38
C ASP A 578 -4.81 -10.28 1.97
N LEU A 579 -4.77 -11.10 0.91
CA LEU A 579 -4.73 -10.64 -0.49
C LEU A 579 -5.93 -9.77 -0.89
N HIS A 580 -7.10 -10.07 -0.33
CA HIS A 580 -8.36 -9.38 -0.65
C HIS A 580 -8.84 -8.47 0.49
N ARG A 581 -8.05 -8.33 1.56
CA ARG A 581 -8.37 -7.46 2.69
C ARG A 581 -7.68 -6.12 2.51
N GLU A 582 -8.44 -5.03 2.55
CA GLU A 582 -7.85 -3.69 2.65
C GLU A 582 -7.35 -3.47 4.07
N VAL A 583 -6.06 -3.77 4.27
CA VAL A 583 -5.44 -3.67 5.59
C VAL A 583 -5.11 -2.22 5.89
N MET A 584 -5.75 -1.70 6.96
CA MET A 584 -5.51 -0.35 7.44
C MET A 584 -4.23 -0.29 8.29
N VAL A 585 -3.34 0.65 7.96
CA VAL A 585 -2.08 0.89 8.68
C VAL A 585 -2.18 2.25 9.39
N PRO A 586 -2.36 2.26 10.73
CA PRO A 586 -2.45 3.53 11.47
C PRO A 586 -1.10 4.29 11.53
N PRO A 587 -1.13 5.61 11.81
CA PRO A 587 0.07 6.39 12.03
C PRO A 587 1.04 5.74 13.03
N GLY A 588 2.33 5.74 12.70
CA GLY A 588 3.38 5.21 13.55
C GLY A 588 3.37 3.69 13.74
N HIS A 589 2.62 2.94 12.92
CA HIS A 589 2.63 1.47 12.94
C HIS A 589 3.52 0.89 11.85
N PHE A 590 4.21 -0.19 12.20
CA PHE A 590 4.95 -1.04 11.29
C PHE A 590 4.00 -1.97 10.55
N LEU A 591 4.34 -2.33 9.31
CA LEU A 591 3.65 -3.40 8.59
C LEU A 591 4.54 -4.65 8.58
N LEU A 592 4.09 -5.72 9.24
CA LEU A 592 4.73 -7.03 9.28
C LEU A 592 4.07 -7.95 8.26
N VAL A 593 4.75 -8.18 7.14
CA VAL A 593 4.34 -9.09 6.07
C VAL A 593 4.89 -10.48 6.35
N LEU A 594 4.06 -11.51 6.26
CA LEU A 594 4.39 -12.89 6.60
C LEU A 594 4.00 -13.85 5.48
N ALA A 595 4.85 -14.85 5.20
CA ALA A 595 4.53 -15.95 4.28
C ALA A 595 5.34 -17.22 4.64
N LYS A 596 4.85 -18.41 4.26
CA LYS A 596 5.56 -19.69 4.46
C LYS A 596 6.80 -19.86 3.58
N ASN A 597 6.88 -19.10 2.50
CA ASN A 597 8.02 -19.11 1.60
C ASN A 597 8.64 -17.73 1.58
N ALA A 598 9.88 -17.63 1.11
CA ALA A 598 10.46 -16.31 0.91
C ALA A 598 9.73 -15.50 -0.14
N PHE A 599 9.85 -14.20 0.03
CA PHE A 599 9.25 -13.23 -0.85
C PHE A 599 10.08 -11.95 -0.92
N ARG A 600 9.74 -11.13 -1.91
CA ARG A 600 10.06 -9.71 -1.98
C ARG A 600 8.76 -8.92 -2.01
N ALA A 601 8.73 -7.82 -1.27
CA ALA A 601 7.54 -7.00 -1.09
C ALA A 601 7.87 -5.52 -1.29
N GLN A 602 6.97 -4.78 -1.92
CA GLN A 602 7.07 -3.34 -2.07
C GLN A 602 5.72 -2.67 -1.81
N ILE A 603 5.74 -1.52 -1.15
CA ILE A 603 4.57 -0.65 -0.95
C ILE A 603 4.61 0.39 -2.07
N PHE A 604 3.57 0.40 -2.90
CA PHE A 604 3.48 1.21 -4.10
C PHE A 604 2.32 2.20 -4.02
N GLY A 605 2.57 3.48 -4.31
CA GLY A 605 1.53 4.52 -4.37
C GLY A 605 1.98 5.74 -5.15
N LYS A 606 1.06 6.42 -5.85
CA LYS A 606 1.33 7.60 -6.70
C LYS A 606 2.54 7.41 -7.64
N ASN A 607 2.63 6.26 -8.31
CA ASN A 607 3.71 5.86 -9.23
C ASN A 607 5.11 5.69 -8.61
N ARG A 608 5.19 5.53 -7.29
CA ARG A 608 6.46 5.41 -6.56
C ARG A 608 6.41 4.25 -5.55
N VAL A 609 7.57 3.65 -5.32
CA VAL A 609 7.78 2.73 -4.18
C VAL A 609 8.15 3.54 -2.94
N VAL A 610 7.40 3.35 -1.86
CA VAL A 610 7.62 4.05 -0.57
C VAL A 610 8.16 3.13 0.51
N GLY A 611 8.17 1.84 0.26
CA GLY A 611 8.83 0.85 1.10
C GLY A 611 9.18 -0.39 0.29
N TRP A 612 10.31 -1.01 0.60
CA TRP A 612 10.80 -2.22 -0.05
C TRP A 612 11.41 -3.14 1.00
N GLU A 613 11.06 -4.42 0.96
CA GLU A 613 11.58 -5.45 1.86
C GLU A 613 11.84 -6.77 1.11
N GLU A 614 13.02 -7.33 1.34
CA GLU A 614 13.29 -8.74 1.05
C GLU A 614 13.10 -9.55 2.32
N SER A 615 12.35 -10.64 2.25
CA SER A 615 12.01 -11.42 3.43
C SER A 615 13.23 -12.01 4.14
N ILE A 616 13.14 -12.12 5.46
CA ILE A 616 14.10 -12.75 6.36
C ILE A 616 13.48 -14.05 6.90
N PRO A 617 14.21 -15.18 6.92
CA PRO A 617 13.72 -16.41 7.54
C PRO A 617 13.58 -16.24 9.06
N GLY A 618 12.36 -16.43 9.56
CA GLY A 618 12.05 -16.54 10.98
C GLY A 618 12.09 -17.99 11.49
N ILE A 619 11.37 -18.25 12.57
CA ILE A 619 11.21 -19.61 13.12
C ILE A 619 10.14 -20.42 12.36
N GLU A 620 10.23 -21.75 12.45
CA GLU A 620 9.22 -22.68 11.90
C GLU A 620 8.99 -22.57 10.38
N GLY A 621 9.98 -22.04 9.65
CA GLY A 621 9.92 -21.87 8.20
C GLY A 621 9.10 -20.67 7.72
N ILE A 622 8.60 -19.82 8.63
CA ILE A 622 7.89 -18.58 8.27
C ILE A 622 8.92 -17.51 7.92
N HIS A 623 8.72 -16.87 6.78
CA HIS A 623 9.48 -15.70 6.34
C HIS A 623 8.73 -14.42 6.71
N PHE A 624 9.46 -13.37 7.08
CA PHE A 624 8.89 -12.06 7.41
C PHE A 624 9.58 -10.90 6.71
N GLY A 625 8.84 -9.84 6.45
CA GLY A 625 9.31 -8.54 6.00
C GLY A 625 8.70 -7.47 6.90
N LEU A 626 9.51 -6.53 7.38
CA LEU A 626 9.09 -5.55 8.39
C LEU A 626 9.33 -4.13 7.87
N PHE A 627 8.27 -3.53 7.36
CA PHE A 627 8.29 -2.16 6.87
C PHE A 627 8.22 -1.18 8.03
N LEU A 628 9.11 -0.19 8.00
CA LEU A 628 9.07 0.94 8.94
C LEU A 628 7.79 1.76 8.76
N PRO A 629 7.30 2.44 9.81
CA PRO A 629 6.16 3.35 9.69
C PRO A 629 6.44 4.42 8.65
N GLN A 630 5.47 4.61 7.76
CA GLN A 630 5.53 5.65 6.74
C GLN A 630 5.22 7.03 7.36
N PRO A 631 5.66 8.14 6.72
CA PRO A 631 5.22 9.47 7.11
C PRO A 631 3.70 9.54 7.19
N VAL A 632 3.19 10.18 8.25
CA VAL A 632 1.74 10.30 8.47
C VAL A 632 1.14 11.10 7.30
N PRO A 633 0.21 10.51 6.53
CA PRO A 633 -0.38 11.23 5.43
C PRO A 633 -1.43 12.21 5.98
N GLY A 634 -1.51 13.41 5.39
CA GLY A 634 -2.52 14.40 5.79
C GLY A 634 -3.97 13.98 5.50
N ARG A 635 -4.17 12.88 4.76
CA ARG A 635 -5.46 12.23 4.53
C ARG A 635 -5.26 10.72 4.37
N HIS A 636 -6.31 9.94 4.58
CA HIS A 636 -6.27 8.51 4.26
C HIS A 636 -5.75 8.29 2.83
N THR A 637 -4.72 7.47 2.69
CA THR A 637 -4.00 7.29 1.42
C THR A 637 -3.94 5.81 1.08
N ALA A 638 -4.52 5.45 -0.06
CA ALA A 638 -4.45 4.10 -0.61
C ALA A 638 -3.05 3.82 -1.17
N TYR A 639 -2.56 2.62 -0.86
CA TYR A 639 -1.33 2.03 -1.38
C TYR A 639 -1.62 0.59 -1.79
N PHE A 640 -0.69 0.00 -2.53
CA PHE A 640 -0.70 -1.42 -2.86
C PHE A 640 0.54 -2.10 -2.31
N LEU A 641 0.35 -3.26 -1.68
CA LEU A 641 1.42 -4.19 -1.40
C LEU A 641 1.61 -5.10 -2.62
N LYS A 642 2.69 -4.88 -3.38
CA LYS A 642 3.10 -5.79 -4.45
C LYS A 642 4.10 -6.79 -3.91
N LEU A 643 3.81 -8.07 -4.10
CA LEU A 643 4.52 -9.19 -3.48
C LEU A 643 4.86 -10.24 -4.53
N VAL A 644 6.08 -10.76 -4.49
CA VAL A 644 6.48 -11.97 -5.24
C VAL A 644 6.86 -13.04 -4.25
N VAL A 645 6.12 -14.15 -4.21
CA VAL A 645 6.36 -15.28 -3.30
C VAL A 645 7.01 -16.43 -4.07
N TYR A 646 8.16 -16.91 -3.60
CA TYR A 646 8.98 -17.92 -4.26
C TYR A 646 8.68 -19.32 -3.71
N GLN A 647 7.84 -20.08 -4.42
CA GLN A 647 7.41 -21.42 -4.04
C GLN A 647 8.23 -22.52 -4.74
N GLY A 648 8.11 -23.76 -4.28
CA GLY A 648 8.74 -24.91 -4.96
C GLY A 648 8.34 -25.09 -6.42
N SER A 649 7.11 -24.69 -6.79
CA SER A 649 6.53 -24.78 -8.14
C SER A 649 6.79 -23.56 -9.03
N GLY A 650 7.45 -22.50 -8.53
CA GLY A 650 7.67 -21.25 -9.25
C GLY A 650 7.40 -20.02 -8.38
N SER A 651 7.19 -18.87 -9.01
CA SER A 651 6.92 -17.60 -8.32
C SER A 651 5.47 -17.19 -8.49
N GLN A 652 4.87 -16.60 -7.45
CA GLN A 652 3.53 -16.04 -7.51
C GLN A 652 3.58 -14.54 -7.24
N HIS A 653 3.16 -13.76 -8.23
CA HIS A 653 2.97 -12.32 -8.09
C HIS A 653 1.58 -12.05 -7.52
N SER A 654 1.50 -11.11 -6.58
CA SER A 654 0.25 -10.73 -5.95
C SER A 654 0.27 -9.25 -5.62
N GLU A 655 -0.92 -8.66 -5.65
CA GLU A 655 -1.15 -7.27 -5.27
C GLU A 655 -2.30 -7.24 -4.26
N ALA A 656 -2.13 -6.49 -3.17
CA ALA A 656 -3.13 -6.37 -2.12
C ALA A 656 -3.31 -4.92 -1.69
N PRO A 657 -4.55 -4.48 -1.43
CA PRO A 657 -4.84 -3.10 -1.03
C PRO A 657 -4.38 -2.81 0.41
N LEU A 658 -3.78 -1.65 0.60
CA LEU A 658 -3.42 -1.08 1.91
C LEU A 658 -4.01 0.31 2.05
N LEU A 659 -4.51 0.65 3.23
CA LEU A 659 -4.99 1.99 3.54
C LEU A 659 -4.17 2.60 4.69
N TYR A 660 -3.28 3.54 4.35
CA TYR A 660 -2.54 4.28 5.37
C TYR A 660 -3.42 5.39 5.93
N LEU A 661 -3.71 5.31 7.23
CA LEU A 661 -4.60 6.24 7.90
C LEU A 661 -3.87 7.55 8.22
N SER A 662 -4.61 8.66 8.23
CA SER A 662 -4.12 9.97 8.66
C SER A 662 -4.17 10.07 10.18
N GLY A 663 -3.56 11.12 10.73
CA GLY A 663 -3.83 11.49 12.12
C GLY A 663 -5.33 11.79 12.32
N ALA A 664 -5.88 11.45 13.48
CA ALA A 664 -7.30 11.70 13.77
C ALA A 664 -7.67 13.19 13.65
N HIS A 665 -6.80 14.09 14.12
CA HIS A 665 -6.97 15.55 14.01
C HIS A 665 -6.70 16.11 12.60
N GLU A 666 -6.13 15.29 11.72
CA GLU A 666 -5.87 15.63 10.31
C GLU A 666 -6.91 14.99 9.40
N ALA A 667 -7.85 14.19 9.94
CA ALA A 667 -8.96 13.69 9.15
C ALA A 667 -9.79 14.88 8.65
N ARG A 668 -10.05 14.89 7.36
CA ARG A 668 -10.83 15.93 6.69
C ARG A 668 -11.92 15.28 5.88
N LEU A 669 -13.11 15.88 5.91
CA LEU A 669 -14.21 15.49 5.05
C LEU A 669 -14.20 16.36 3.80
N LYS A 670 -14.44 15.72 2.65
CA LYS A 670 -14.64 16.41 1.39
C LYS A 670 -16.01 17.07 1.43
N ASN A 671 -16.07 18.39 1.32
CA ASN A 671 -17.32 19.16 1.35
C ASN A 671 -17.74 19.70 -0.03
N ILE A 672 -16.87 19.59 -1.05
CA ILE A 672 -17.15 19.95 -2.44
C ILE A 672 -16.93 18.75 -3.34
N TYR A 673 -17.96 18.36 -4.08
CA TYR A 673 -17.97 17.23 -5.00
C TYR A 673 -18.14 17.73 -6.42
N ARG A 674 -17.45 17.10 -7.37
CA ARG A 674 -17.52 17.40 -8.80
C ARG A 674 -18.14 16.24 -9.55
N LYS A 675 -18.32 16.40 -10.85
CA LYS A 675 -18.89 15.35 -11.71
C LYS A 675 -18.08 14.06 -11.65
N GLU A 676 -16.75 14.16 -11.64
CA GLU A 676 -15.87 13.00 -11.61
C GLU A 676 -16.07 12.16 -10.33
N ASP A 677 -16.42 12.81 -9.22
CA ASP A 677 -16.68 12.12 -7.95
C ASP A 677 -17.94 11.26 -7.97
N LEU A 678 -18.88 11.56 -8.87
CA LEU A 678 -20.10 10.78 -9.06
C LEU A 678 -19.86 9.48 -9.85
N GLU A 679 -18.72 9.38 -10.53
CA GLU A 679 -18.31 8.15 -11.23
C GLU A 679 -17.83 7.08 -10.24
N ASP A 680 -17.23 7.49 -9.12
CA ASP A 680 -16.75 6.60 -8.06
C ASP A 680 -17.89 6.02 -7.21
N ALA A 681 -18.90 6.85 -6.86
CA ALA A 681 -20.06 6.42 -6.09
C ALA A 681 -21.27 7.36 -6.26
N PRO A 682 -22.52 6.83 -6.22
CA PRO A 682 -23.72 7.66 -6.24
C PRO A 682 -23.85 8.43 -4.92
N LEU A 683 -23.88 9.77 -4.99
CA LEU A 683 -24.04 10.65 -3.84
C LEU A 683 -25.49 11.15 -3.73
N TYR A 684 -25.97 11.28 -2.49
CA TYR A 684 -27.29 11.80 -2.17
C TYR A 684 -27.18 12.95 -1.18
N PHE A 685 -27.98 13.99 -1.39
CA PHE A 685 -28.21 15.04 -0.42
C PHE A 685 -29.45 14.71 0.42
N LEU A 686 -29.30 14.74 1.74
CA LEU A 686 -30.37 14.54 2.72
C LEU A 686 -30.51 15.78 3.60
N ALA A 687 -31.73 16.29 3.71
CA ALA A 687 -32.12 17.29 4.70
C ALA A 687 -33.47 16.92 5.34
N THR A 688 -33.66 17.27 6.61
CA THR A 688 -34.86 16.91 7.38
C THR A 688 -35.47 18.13 8.06
N ASN A 689 -36.74 18.03 8.46
CA ASN A 689 -37.47 19.14 9.09
C ASN A 689 -37.75 18.95 10.59
N HIS A 690 -37.11 17.97 11.24
CA HIS A 690 -37.38 17.55 12.63
C HIS A 690 -38.82 17.08 12.94
N LEU A 691 -39.69 17.01 11.94
CA LEU A 691 -41.04 16.44 12.04
C LEU A 691 -41.13 15.06 11.38
N GLY A 692 -39.99 14.46 11.01
CA GLY A 692 -39.94 13.18 10.31
C GLY A 692 -40.06 13.25 8.78
N GLY A 693 -40.27 14.45 8.22
CA GLY A 693 -40.22 14.71 6.78
C GLY A 693 -38.79 14.90 6.27
N THR A 694 -38.60 14.69 4.98
CA THR A 694 -37.28 14.66 4.32
C THR A 694 -37.28 15.28 2.94
N LEU A 695 -36.11 15.80 2.59
CA LEU A 695 -35.64 16.05 1.25
C LEU A 695 -34.49 15.07 1.00
N GLN A 696 -34.64 14.18 0.03
CA GLN A 696 -33.61 13.24 -0.39
C GLN A 696 -33.47 13.32 -1.92
N GLN A 697 -32.33 13.80 -2.41
CA GLN A 697 -32.11 13.95 -3.85
C GLN A 697 -30.74 13.41 -4.26
N PRO A 698 -30.63 12.70 -5.39
CA PRO A 698 -29.34 12.44 -6.02
C PRO A 698 -28.59 13.74 -6.28
N VAL A 699 -27.27 13.75 -6.04
CA VAL A 699 -26.41 14.89 -6.40
C VAL A 699 -26.31 15.03 -7.93
N ASP A 700 -26.49 13.95 -8.68
CA ASP A 700 -26.67 13.97 -10.13
C ASP A 700 -28.03 14.62 -10.49
N TRP A 701 -28.01 15.94 -10.65
CA TRP A 701 -29.21 16.76 -10.78
C TRP A 701 -30.16 16.27 -11.89
N GLY A 702 -31.43 16.07 -11.53
CA GLY A 702 -32.49 15.63 -12.43
C GLY A 702 -32.62 14.11 -12.61
N ARG A 703 -31.63 13.33 -12.16
CA ARG A 703 -31.69 11.86 -12.13
C ARG A 703 -32.58 11.37 -10.99
N LEU A 704 -33.26 10.25 -11.20
CA LEU A 704 -33.96 9.48 -10.16
C LEU A 704 -33.38 8.07 -10.14
N GLY A 705 -32.94 7.61 -8.98
CA GLY A 705 -32.40 6.27 -8.77
C GLY A 705 -33.40 5.35 -8.06
N SER A 706 -34.24 5.90 -7.19
CA SER A 706 -35.12 5.12 -6.31
C SER A 706 -36.47 5.81 -6.09
N ARG A 707 -37.50 5.05 -5.75
CA ARG A 707 -38.83 5.57 -5.35
C ARG A 707 -38.80 6.51 -4.13
N TYR A 708 -37.69 6.53 -3.41
CA TYR A 708 -37.50 7.37 -2.23
C TYR A 708 -36.93 8.76 -2.53
N ASP A 709 -36.51 9.00 -3.78
CA ASP A 709 -35.97 10.29 -4.19
C ASP A 709 -37.11 11.32 -4.24
N ALA A 710 -37.03 12.35 -3.41
CA ALA A 710 -38.03 13.39 -3.31
C ALA A 710 -37.44 14.73 -2.85
N ILE A 711 -37.84 15.83 -3.48
CA ILE A 711 -37.56 17.19 -2.98
C ILE A 711 -38.45 17.50 -1.76
N LEU A 712 -39.64 16.90 -1.68
CA LEU A 712 -40.51 17.00 -0.51
C LEU A 712 -41.25 15.68 -0.23
N ALA A 713 -40.77 14.97 0.78
CA ALA A 713 -41.46 13.84 1.42
C ALA A 713 -41.92 14.29 2.82
N ALA A 714 -43.22 14.55 3.00
CA ALA A 714 -43.74 14.98 4.30
C ALA A 714 -44.04 13.81 5.22
N ASN A 715 -44.08 14.11 6.51
CA ASN A 715 -44.72 13.23 7.49
C ASN A 715 -46.19 13.67 7.64
N PRO A 716 -47.18 12.85 7.25
CA PRO A 716 -48.60 13.17 7.41
C PRO A 716 -49.03 13.50 8.86
N LYS A 717 -48.27 13.06 9.88
CA LYS A 717 -48.58 13.31 11.29
C LYS A 717 -47.53 14.17 11.98
N ARG A 718 -47.83 15.45 12.15
CA ARG A 718 -46.89 16.43 12.76
C ARG A 718 -46.32 16.02 14.12
N GLU A 719 -47.12 15.38 14.98
CA GLU A 719 -46.71 15.04 16.35
C GLU A 719 -45.99 13.68 16.50
N ARG A 720 -45.97 12.86 15.44
CA ARG A 720 -45.42 11.49 15.49
C ARG A 720 -44.84 11.08 14.15
N PRO A 721 -43.61 10.54 14.10
CA PRO A 721 -43.09 9.95 12.87
C PRO A 721 -44.03 8.91 12.29
N SER A 722 -44.39 9.06 11.02
CA SER A 722 -45.05 8.04 10.21
C SER A 722 -44.38 7.90 8.86
N ASP A 723 -44.88 6.96 8.06
CA ASP A 723 -44.50 6.78 6.66
C ASP A 723 -44.54 8.11 5.90
N ARG A 724 -43.52 8.35 5.08
CA ARG A 724 -43.41 9.60 4.34
C ARG A 724 -44.33 9.59 3.14
N TRP A 725 -44.95 10.73 2.88
CA TRP A 725 -45.80 10.94 1.73
C TRP A 725 -45.11 11.86 0.73
N ILE A 726 -44.88 11.37 -0.49
CA ILE A 726 -44.16 12.10 -1.54
C ILE A 726 -45.17 12.91 -2.34
N MET A 727 -44.93 14.23 -2.40
CA MET A 727 -45.74 15.19 -3.17
C MET A 727 -44.92 15.92 -4.24
N LEU A 728 -43.59 16.03 -4.08
CA LEU A 728 -42.67 16.63 -5.05
C LEU A 728 -41.44 15.74 -5.21
N THR A 729 -41.29 15.13 -6.37
CA THR A 729 -40.25 14.11 -6.65
C THR A 729 -38.97 14.75 -7.15
N ARG A 730 -39.04 15.60 -8.19
CA ARG A 730 -37.91 16.38 -8.72
C ARG A 730 -38.36 17.67 -9.38
N CYS A 731 -37.42 18.55 -9.70
CA CYS A 731 -37.66 19.75 -10.49
C CYS A 731 -36.66 19.81 -11.65
N ARG A 732 -37.15 19.74 -12.89
CA ARG A 732 -36.32 19.93 -14.09
C ARG A 732 -36.14 21.42 -14.36
N ALA A 733 -34.99 21.81 -14.90
CA ALA A 733 -34.68 23.21 -15.13
C ALA A 733 -33.99 23.47 -16.46
N TRP A 734 -34.26 24.61 -17.09
CA TRP A 734 -33.62 25.06 -18.33
C TRP A 734 -33.20 26.52 -18.23
N VAL A 735 -32.11 26.86 -18.92
CA VAL A 735 -31.74 28.25 -19.25
C VAL A 735 -31.99 28.48 -20.73
N VAL A 736 -32.66 29.59 -21.05
CA VAL A 736 -32.96 30.00 -22.43
C VAL A 736 -32.43 31.42 -22.68
N HIS A 737 -31.63 31.57 -23.73
CA HIS A 737 -31.09 32.86 -24.19
C HIS A 737 -30.93 32.87 -25.72
N GLU A 738 -31.43 33.91 -26.40
CA GLU A 738 -31.34 34.08 -27.88
C GLU A 738 -31.61 32.78 -28.66
N ASP A 739 -32.73 32.12 -28.39
CA ASP A 739 -33.20 30.85 -28.99
C ASP A 739 -32.39 29.59 -28.65
N TYR A 740 -31.30 29.69 -27.88
CA TYR A 740 -30.60 28.55 -27.32
C TYR A 740 -31.26 28.13 -26.00
N SER A 741 -31.78 26.90 -25.94
CA SER A 741 -32.36 26.29 -24.74
C SER A 741 -31.47 25.15 -24.27
N GLN A 742 -31.01 25.22 -23.02
CA GLN A 742 -30.15 24.22 -22.41
C GLN A 742 -30.76 23.71 -21.12
N GLU A 743 -30.99 22.40 -21.05
CA GLU A 743 -31.36 21.74 -19.80
C GLU A 743 -30.19 21.78 -18.82
N ILE A 744 -30.50 22.09 -17.56
CA ILE A 744 -29.56 21.99 -16.44
C ILE A 744 -29.51 20.53 -16.01
N ASN A 745 -28.36 19.89 -16.22
CA ASN A 745 -28.10 18.51 -15.84
C ASN A 745 -26.61 18.33 -15.49
N SER A 746 -26.19 17.11 -15.15
CA SER A 746 -24.81 16.81 -14.76
C SER A 746 -23.74 17.09 -15.81
N SER A 747 -24.09 17.24 -17.09
CA SER A 747 -23.12 17.68 -18.11
C SER A 747 -22.66 19.14 -17.92
N CYS A 748 -23.48 19.95 -17.28
CA CYS A 748 -23.20 21.36 -16.97
C CYS A 748 -22.74 21.57 -15.52
N MET A 749 -22.72 20.51 -14.70
CA MET A 749 -22.40 20.62 -13.27
C MET A 749 -20.90 20.85 -13.07
N GLU A 750 -20.55 21.91 -12.37
CA GLU A 750 -19.18 22.21 -11.94
C GLU A 750 -18.93 21.56 -10.57
N SER A 751 -19.86 21.75 -9.63
CA SER A 751 -19.72 21.23 -8.27
C SER A 751 -21.03 21.15 -7.49
N PHE A 752 -21.05 20.31 -6.47
CA PHE A 752 -22.04 20.24 -5.40
C PHE A 752 -21.35 20.43 -4.05
N PHE A 753 -21.94 21.19 -3.14
CA PHE A 753 -21.48 21.38 -1.76
C PHE A 753 -22.66 21.69 -0.83
N PHE A 754 -22.45 21.65 0.47
CA PHE A 754 -23.48 21.97 1.46
C PHE A 754 -23.17 23.27 2.22
N GLU A 755 -24.23 23.97 2.61
CA GLU A 755 -24.22 25.10 3.54
C GLU A 755 -25.02 24.67 4.79
N ASP A 756 -24.41 24.79 5.97
CA ASP A 756 -24.98 24.47 7.28
C ASP A 756 -25.64 23.08 7.40
N HIS A 757 -25.18 22.08 6.60
CA HIS A 757 -25.69 20.69 6.55
C HIS A 757 -27.18 20.53 6.21
N ARG A 758 -27.89 21.61 5.88
CA ARG A 758 -29.34 21.65 5.61
C ARG A 758 -29.69 22.21 4.24
N ARG A 759 -28.71 22.82 3.57
CA ARG A 759 -28.85 23.40 2.23
C ARG A 759 -27.80 22.81 1.31
N GLY A 760 -28.23 22.07 0.30
CA GLY A 760 -27.38 21.55 -0.76
C GLY A 760 -27.31 22.56 -1.90
N ILE A 761 -26.12 22.83 -2.43
CA ILE A 761 -25.88 23.83 -3.46
C ILE A 761 -25.19 23.17 -4.64
N TRP A 762 -25.83 23.25 -5.80
CA TRP A 762 -25.27 22.86 -7.09
C TRP A 762 -24.85 24.09 -7.85
N ARG A 763 -23.65 24.07 -8.41
CA ARG A 763 -23.13 25.10 -9.29
C ARG A 763 -22.98 24.53 -10.70
N PHE A 764 -23.53 25.25 -11.68
CA PHE A 764 -23.53 24.86 -13.08
C PHE A 764 -22.91 25.96 -13.95
N GLU A 765 -22.12 25.55 -14.94
CA GLU A 765 -21.72 26.42 -16.06
C GLU A 765 -22.48 26.02 -17.33
N ILE A 766 -23.44 26.84 -17.72
CA ILE A 766 -24.42 26.50 -18.76
C ILE A 766 -24.08 27.25 -20.04
N PRO A 767 -23.86 26.56 -21.18
CA PRO A 767 -23.67 27.20 -22.47
C PRO A 767 -24.90 28.03 -22.87
N THR A 768 -24.67 29.21 -23.45
CA THR A 768 -25.76 30.09 -23.96
C THR A 768 -25.61 30.41 -25.46
N GLY A 769 -24.67 29.75 -26.15
CA GLY A 769 -24.33 30.01 -27.56
C GLY A 769 -23.15 30.97 -27.75
N ARG A 770 -22.63 31.06 -28.99
CA ARG A 770 -21.50 31.94 -29.39
C ARG A 770 -20.24 31.86 -28.50
N GLY A 771 -19.98 30.71 -27.90
CA GLY A 771 -18.85 30.51 -26.97
C GLY A 771 -19.02 31.18 -25.60
N ARG A 772 -20.22 31.68 -25.27
CA ARG A 772 -20.56 32.28 -23.98
C ARG A 772 -21.28 31.29 -23.06
N LYS A 773 -21.16 31.51 -21.76
CA LYS A 773 -21.81 30.72 -20.71
C LYS A 773 -22.49 31.62 -19.66
N VAL A 774 -23.33 31.01 -18.83
CA VAL A 774 -23.78 31.59 -17.56
C VAL A 774 -23.47 30.63 -16.42
N ALA A 775 -23.08 31.17 -15.27
CA ALA A 775 -22.99 30.40 -14.04
C ALA A 775 -24.33 30.49 -13.28
N VAL A 776 -24.91 29.34 -12.94
CA VAL A 776 -26.16 29.25 -12.18
C VAL A 776 -25.91 28.40 -10.94
N ARG A 777 -26.32 28.92 -9.78
CA ARG A 777 -26.42 28.15 -8.54
C ARG A 777 -27.87 27.75 -8.30
N ILE A 778 -28.08 26.47 -8.03
CA ILE A 778 -29.35 25.96 -7.53
C ILE A 778 -29.12 25.48 -6.10
N ALA A 779 -29.91 25.96 -5.15
CA ALA A 779 -29.84 25.54 -3.77
C ALA A 779 -31.16 24.88 -3.34
N LEU A 780 -31.07 23.69 -2.74
CA LEU A 780 -32.19 22.98 -2.13
C LEU A 780 -32.08 23.00 -0.61
N SER A 781 -33.15 23.37 0.07
CA SER A 781 -33.23 23.31 1.54
C SER A 781 -34.58 22.83 2.03
N MET A 782 -34.58 22.13 3.16
CA MET A 782 -35.79 21.76 3.90
C MET A 782 -36.01 22.76 5.05
N ARG A 783 -37.23 23.31 5.19
CA ARG A 783 -37.53 24.23 6.29
C ARG A 783 -37.70 23.47 7.61
N GLU A 784 -37.17 24.04 8.69
CA GLU A 784 -37.31 23.46 10.02
C GLU A 784 -38.75 23.54 10.53
N ASN A 785 -39.22 22.45 11.14
CA ASN A 785 -40.54 22.37 11.77
C ASN A 785 -41.73 22.69 10.83
N GLU A 786 -41.51 22.59 9.51
CA GLU A 786 -42.49 22.78 8.44
C GLU A 786 -42.37 21.67 7.38
N HIS A 787 -43.49 21.28 6.77
CA HIS A 787 -43.49 20.41 5.58
C HIS A 787 -43.32 21.26 4.32
N ALA A 788 -42.17 21.95 4.25
CA ALA A 788 -41.85 22.82 3.14
C ALA A 788 -40.38 22.69 2.73
N SER A 789 -40.12 22.80 1.43
CA SER A 789 -38.78 22.90 0.85
C SER A 789 -38.69 24.08 -0.10
N ASP A 790 -37.49 24.66 -0.18
CA ASP A 790 -37.17 25.81 -1.02
C ASP A 790 -36.16 25.40 -2.08
N ILE A 791 -36.40 25.85 -3.32
CA ILE A 791 -35.48 25.77 -4.45
C ILE A 791 -35.08 27.20 -4.80
N SER A 792 -33.87 27.60 -4.43
CA SER A 792 -33.29 28.89 -4.79
C SER A 792 -32.52 28.75 -6.10
N ILE A 793 -32.70 29.68 -7.03
CA ILE A 793 -31.92 29.77 -8.27
C ILE A 793 -31.31 31.16 -8.37
N LEU A 794 -29.99 31.19 -8.39
CA LEU A 794 -29.20 32.41 -8.53
C LEU A 794 -28.40 32.33 -9.83
N ARG A 795 -28.50 33.36 -10.67
CA ARG A 795 -27.50 33.58 -11.70
C ARG A 795 -26.32 34.32 -11.09
N GLU A 796 -25.14 33.73 -11.12
CA GLU A 796 -23.94 34.40 -10.61
C GLU A 796 -23.54 35.58 -11.51
N SER A 797 -22.85 36.54 -10.90
CA SER A 797 -22.21 37.65 -11.61
C SER A 797 -21.12 37.13 -12.55
N ALA A 798 -20.99 37.75 -13.72
CA ALA A 798 -19.93 37.50 -14.68
C ALA A 798 -18.57 37.93 -14.12
N ASP A 799 -18.53 38.91 -13.21
CA ASP A 799 -17.34 39.43 -12.55
C ASP A 799 -16.21 39.79 -13.54
N GLY A 800 -16.58 40.29 -14.72
CA GLY A 800 -15.64 40.70 -15.78
C GLY A 800 -15.04 39.56 -16.63
N ARG A 801 -15.49 38.30 -16.45
CA ARG A 801 -15.03 37.14 -17.25
C ARG A 801 -15.53 37.21 -18.69
N THR A 802 -14.62 37.20 -19.66
CA THR A 802 -14.93 37.40 -21.09
C THR A 802 -15.69 36.24 -21.75
N ASN A 803 -15.67 35.05 -21.16
CA ASN A 803 -16.42 33.88 -21.60
C ASN A 803 -17.83 33.78 -20.97
N MET A 804 -18.17 34.68 -20.04
CA MET A 804 -19.50 34.74 -19.42
C MET A 804 -20.40 35.76 -20.11
N LEU A 805 -21.72 35.56 -20.02
CA LEU A 805 -22.72 36.53 -20.46
C LEU A 805 -22.79 37.71 -19.49
N GLU A 806 -22.81 38.93 -20.00
CA GLU A 806 -22.81 40.17 -19.22
C GLU A 806 -23.99 40.25 -18.23
N ASP A 807 -23.74 40.78 -17.04
CA ASP A 807 -24.72 40.82 -15.95
C ASP A 807 -26.05 41.51 -16.31
N PRO A 808 -26.06 42.64 -17.07
CA PRO A 808 -27.31 43.30 -17.44
C PRO A 808 -28.19 42.48 -18.40
N THR A 809 -27.60 41.55 -19.16
CA THR A 809 -28.30 40.78 -20.20
C THR A 809 -29.11 39.66 -19.56
N PRO A 810 -30.45 39.71 -19.49
CA PRO A 810 -31.23 38.70 -18.79
C PRO A 810 -31.20 37.35 -19.52
N VAL A 811 -31.25 36.26 -18.74
CA VAL A 811 -31.53 34.91 -19.25
C VAL A 811 -32.86 34.43 -18.69
N ARG A 812 -33.63 33.67 -19.48
CA ARG A 812 -34.86 33.06 -19.01
C ARG A 812 -34.54 31.75 -18.32
N VAL A 813 -35.04 31.55 -17.11
CA VAL A 813 -34.96 30.29 -16.36
C VAL A 813 -36.35 29.67 -16.33
N ILE A 814 -36.44 28.39 -16.69
CA ILE A 814 -37.67 27.59 -16.65
C ILE A 814 -37.51 26.51 -15.60
N LEU A 815 -38.49 26.32 -14.72
CA LEU A 815 -38.52 25.29 -13.67
C LEU A 815 -39.80 24.46 -13.80
N ARG A 816 -39.68 23.17 -14.01
CA ARG A 816 -40.81 22.25 -14.21
C ARG A 816 -40.83 21.18 -13.12
N PRO A 817 -41.74 21.27 -12.13
CA PRO A 817 -41.84 20.28 -11.06
C PRO A 817 -42.53 19.00 -11.54
N ASP A 818 -41.96 17.86 -11.18
CA ASP A 818 -42.57 16.54 -11.35
C ASP A 818 -43.12 16.08 -9.98
N LEU A 819 -44.43 15.88 -9.93
CA LEU A 819 -45.23 15.57 -8.75
C LEU A 819 -45.68 14.11 -8.74
N GLU A 820 -45.91 13.61 -7.53
CA GLU A 820 -46.58 12.36 -7.24
C GLU A 820 -47.53 12.59 -6.05
N ASN A 821 -48.34 11.59 -5.69
CA ASN A 821 -49.14 11.59 -4.46
C ASN A 821 -49.22 10.14 -3.98
N ARG A 822 -48.22 9.73 -3.20
CA ARG A 822 -48.07 8.33 -2.79
C ARG A 822 -47.32 8.18 -1.48
N ASN A 823 -47.51 7.02 -0.85
CA ASN A 823 -46.58 6.52 0.15
C ASN A 823 -45.22 6.24 -0.52
N PHE A 824 -44.14 6.60 0.17
CA PHE A 824 -42.76 6.40 -0.29
C PHE A 824 -42.38 4.93 -0.58
N HIS A 825 -43.11 3.93 -0.06
CA HIS A 825 -42.93 2.52 -0.41
C HIS A 825 -43.56 2.11 -1.74
N ASP A 826 -44.45 2.91 -2.31
CA ASP A 826 -45.15 2.62 -3.56
C ASP A 826 -44.50 3.33 -4.76
N VAL A 827 -44.96 2.99 -5.97
CA VAL A 827 -44.67 3.73 -7.21
C VAL A 827 -45.99 4.25 -7.78
N THR A 828 -45.97 5.38 -8.47
CA THR A 828 -47.16 5.90 -9.15
C THR A 828 -47.33 5.18 -10.48
N LYS A 829 -48.54 4.67 -10.74
CA LYS A 829 -48.97 4.13 -12.04
C LYS A 829 -50.12 4.96 -12.55
N ALA A 830 -49.90 5.75 -13.59
CA ALA A 830 -50.83 6.71 -14.13
C ALA A 830 -52.17 6.05 -14.52
N TYR A 831 -52.10 4.86 -15.12
CA TYR A 831 -53.25 4.11 -15.63
C TYR A 831 -54.21 3.58 -14.54
N LEU A 832 -53.80 3.54 -13.26
CA LEU A 832 -54.64 3.08 -12.14
C LEU A 832 -55.67 4.13 -11.67
N GLY A 833 -55.65 5.33 -12.23
CA GLY A 833 -56.56 6.41 -11.82
C GLY A 833 -55.98 7.81 -12.02
N PRO A 834 -54.75 8.10 -11.53
CA PRO A 834 -54.17 9.45 -11.52
C PRO A 834 -54.30 10.22 -12.84
N GLU A 835 -54.09 9.56 -13.97
CA GLU A 835 -54.16 10.19 -15.30
C GLU A 835 -55.52 10.83 -15.62
N ARG A 836 -56.60 10.30 -15.03
CA ARG A 836 -57.98 10.79 -15.25
C ARG A 836 -58.34 11.98 -14.37
N HIS A 837 -57.79 12.07 -13.15
CA HIS A 837 -58.22 13.07 -12.18
C HIS A 837 -57.17 14.14 -11.84
N TRP A 838 -55.86 13.83 -11.83
CA TRP A 838 -54.82 14.80 -11.43
C TRP A 838 -54.71 16.01 -12.37
N ARG A 839 -55.01 15.85 -13.66
CA ARG A 839 -55.06 16.96 -14.62
C ARG A 839 -56.03 18.07 -14.20
N ASN A 840 -57.11 17.72 -13.49
CA ASN A 840 -58.12 18.66 -13.00
C ASN A 840 -57.99 18.95 -11.50
N SER A 841 -56.93 18.46 -10.85
CA SER A 841 -56.65 18.63 -9.42
C SER A 841 -55.71 19.82 -9.12
N THR A 842 -55.55 20.74 -10.06
CA THR A 842 -54.63 21.88 -9.93
C THR A 842 -55.41 23.20 -9.98
N ASP A 843 -55.44 23.94 -8.86
CA ASP A 843 -55.93 25.31 -8.82
C ASP A 843 -54.79 26.27 -9.20
N VAL A 844 -54.90 26.92 -10.36
CA VAL A 844 -53.85 27.78 -10.92
C VAL A 844 -53.89 29.19 -10.31
N LEU A 845 -52.71 29.72 -9.99
CA LEU A 845 -52.45 31.11 -9.59
C LEU A 845 -51.46 31.74 -10.59
N PRO A 846 -51.39 33.09 -10.71
CA PRO A 846 -50.39 33.75 -11.56
C PRO A 846 -48.94 33.37 -11.20
N GLU A 847 -48.65 33.28 -9.90
CA GLU A 847 -47.33 33.00 -9.33
C GLU A 847 -47.11 31.52 -8.96
N GLY A 848 -48.08 30.63 -9.22
CA GLY A 848 -47.99 29.23 -8.83
C GLY A 848 -49.29 28.43 -8.88
N PHE A 849 -49.44 27.44 -8.01
CA PHE A 849 -50.63 26.59 -7.98
C PHE A 849 -50.83 25.87 -6.64
N PHE A 850 -52.07 25.42 -6.40
CA PHE A 850 -52.38 24.36 -5.43
C PHE A 850 -52.66 23.05 -6.18
N PHE A 851 -52.02 21.96 -5.77
CA PHE A 851 -52.29 20.61 -6.27
C PHE A 851 -52.97 19.79 -5.18
N LYS A 852 -54.23 19.42 -5.41
CA LYS A 852 -55.09 18.69 -4.48
C LYS A 852 -55.56 17.37 -5.11
N PRO A 853 -54.71 16.32 -5.09
CA PRO A 853 -55.03 15.02 -5.71
C PRO A 853 -56.12 14.24 -4.97
N ASP A 854 -56.33 14.53 -3.68
CA ASP A 854 -57.34 13.92 -2.81
C ASP A 854 -57.77 14.88 -1.67
N ASP A 855 -58.63 14.42 -0.76
CA ASP A 855 -59.17 15.25 0.35
C ASP A 855 -58.19 15.47 1.52
N ARG A 856 -57.06 14.77 1.55
CA ARG A 856 -56.11 14.74 2.67
C ARG A 856 -54.80 15.44 2.37
N HIS A 857 -54.43 15.54 1.10
CA HIS A 857 -53.15 16.11 0.68
C HIS A 857 -53.35 17.29 -0.27
N GLU A 858 -52.73 18.42 0.06
CA GLU A 858 -52.69 19.62 -0.77
C GLU A 858 -51.25 20.14 -0.78
N LEU A 859 -50.67 20.31 -1.98
CA LEU A 859 -49.35 20.91 -2.19
C LEU A 859 -49.53 22.31 -2.77
N HIS A 860 -48.97 23.30 -2.11
CA HIS A 860 -48.88 24.66 -2.60
C HIS A 860 -47.47 24.93 -3.13
N MET A 861 -47.36 25.34 -4.39
CA MET A 861 -46.09 25.75 -5.00
C MET A 861 -46.18 27.18 -5.49
N THR A 862 -45.21 28.02 -5.12
CA THR A 862 -45.17 29.45 -5.48
C THR A 862 -43.77 29.91 -5.81
N LEU A 863 -43.65 30.75 -6.84
CA LEU A 863 -42.43 31.44 -7.22
C LEU A 863 -42.52 32.90 -6.75
N ASP A 864 -41.49 33.39 -6.08
CA ASP A 864 -41.51 34.75 -5.53
C ASP A 864 -41.40 35.86 -6.59
N ARG A 865 -40.77 35.59 -7.74
CA ARG A 865 -40.71 36.48 -8.90
C ARG A 865 -40.72 35.71 -10.21
N GLY A 866 -41.84 35.75 -10.92
CA GLY A 866 -42.02 35.20 -12.27
C GLY A 866 -43.46 34.77 -12.51
N ASP A 867 -43.65 34.00 -13.58
CA ASP A 867 -44.98 33.55 -14.01
C ASP A 867 -45.05 32.02 -13.93
N TYR A 868 -46.23 31.49 -13.59
CA TYR A 868 -46.55 30.07 -13.73
C TYR A 868 -47.42 29.83 -14.97
N LEU A 869 -47.01 28.88 -15.80
CA LEU A 869 -47.74 28.45 -17.00
C LEU A 869 -48.28 27.04 -16.79
N HIS A 870 -49.61 26.92 -16.81
CA HIS A 870 -50.30 25.64 -16.64
C HIS A 870 -50.32 24.84 -17.95
N GLU A 871 -49.34 23.95 -18.09
CA GLU A 871 -49.18 23.02 -19.21
C GLU A 871 -48.97 21.60 -18.65
N PRO A 872 -50.05 20.86 -18.33
CA PRO A 872 -49.95 19.56 -17.67
C PRO A 872 -49.43 18.46 -18.60
N GLU A 873 -48.47 17.68 -18.12
CA GLU A 873 -47.90 16.53 -18.83
C GLU A 873 -47.67 15.32 -17.92
N TRP A 874 -47.53 14.15 -18.55
CA TRP A 874 -47.14 12.90 -17.88
C TRP A 874 -45.82 12.39 -18.47
N HIS A 875 -44.94 11.93 -17.59
CA HIS A 875 -43.75 11.17 -17.93
C HIS A 875 -43.97 9.72 -17.48
N TYR A 876 -44.14 8.81 -18.43
CA TYR A 876 -44.42 7.41 -18.14
C TYR A 876 -43.14 6.57 -18.09
N MET A 877 -43.19 5.49 -17.31
CA MET A 877 -42.14 4.46 -17.25
C MET A 877 -40.75 5.02 -16.90
N VAL A 878 -40.69 5.99 -15.99
CA VAL A 878 -39.42 6.52 -15.47
C VAL A 878 -38.69 5.40 -14.73
N TYR A 879 -37.51 5.04 -15.22
CA TYR A 879 -36.73 3.91 -14.72
C TYR A 879 -35.93 4.27 -13.47
N LEU A 880 -36.05 3.45 -12.43
CA LEU A 880 -35.43 3.59 -11.12
C LEU A 880 -34.40 2.47 -10.93
N GLU A 881 -33.17 2.74 -11.32
CA GLU A 881 -32.08 1.76 -11.37
C GLU A 881 -31.80 1.09 -10.02
N THR A 882 -31.85 1.86 -8.92
CA THR A 882 -31.59 1.33 -7.56
C THR A 882 -32.69 0.36 -7.12
N ASP A 883 -33.94 0.62 -7.50
CA ASP A 883 -35.06 -0.26 -7.18
C ASP A 883 -35.00 -1.56 -8.01
N ALA A 884 -34.55 -1.47 -9.27
CA ALA A 884 -34.32 -2.64 -10.12
C ALA A 884 -33.25 -3.58 -9.51
N GLN A 885 -32.14 -3.02 -9.02
CA GLN A 885 -31.08 -3.77 -8.33
C GLN A 885 -31.59 -4.46 -7.05
N ARG A 886 -32.60 -3.88 -6.39
CA ARG A 886 -33.26 -4.46 -5.21
C ARG A 886 -34.35 -5.49 -5.56
N GLY A 887 -34.62 -5.73 -6.84
CA GLY A 887 -35.69 -6.63 -7.29
C GLY A 887 -37.11 -6.07 -7.06
N GLN A 888 -37.24 -4.75 -6.90
CA GLN A 888 -38.53 -4.06 -6.77
C GLN A 888 -39.02 -3.58 -8.15
N ASP A 889 -40.31 -3.20 -8.27
CA ASP A 889 -40.83 -2.60 -9.51
C ASP A 889 -40.08 -1.29 -9.83
N PRO A 890 -39.31 -1.21 -10.94
CA PRO A 890 -38.43 -0.09 -11.18
C PRO A 890 -39.04 1.01 -12.04
N HIS A 891 -40.34 1.01 -12.31
CA HIS A 891 -40.96 2.02 -13.17
C HIS A 891 -41.98 2.86 -12.39
N SER A 892 -41.85 4.19 -12.41
CA SER A 892 -42.87 5.12 -11.89
C SER A 892 -43.34 6.06 -13.00
N ASP A 893 -44.57 6.55 -12.89
CA ASP A 893 -45.13 7.58 -13.76
C ASP A 893 -45.22 8.91 -12.99
N LEU A 894 -44.70 9.99 -13.55
CA LEU A 894 -44.64 11.31 -12.91
C LEU A 894 -45.58 12.31 -13.59
N PHE A 895 -46.25 13.15 -12.80
CA PHE A 895 -47.15 14.19 -13.30
C PHE A 895 -46.55 15.58 -13.10
N SER A 896 -46.46 16.37 -14.17
CA SER A 896 -46.05 17.78 -14.06
C SER A 896 -47.24 18.68 -14.42
N PRO A 897 -47.73 19.55 -13.52
CA PRO A 897 -48.90 20.39 -13.79
C PRO A 897 -48.60 21.58 -14.70
N GLY A 898 -47.34 21.97 -14.88
CA GLY A 898 -46.95 23.20 -15.56
C GLY A 898 -45.49 23.54 -15.32
N TYR A 899 -45.06 24.73 -15.70
CA TYR A 899 -43.70 25.21 -15.41
C TYR A 899 -43.72 26.67 -14.97
N PHE A 900 -42.75 27.03 -14.14
CA PHE A 900 -42.48 28.40 -13.76
C PHE A 900 -41.45 29.01 -14.71
N SER A 901 -41.58 30.29 -15.03
CA SER A 901 -40.68 31.02 -15.93
C SER A 901 -40.35 32.38 -15.33
N THR A 902 -39.06 32.74 -15.33
CA THR A 902 -38.60 34.06 -14.88
C THR A 902 -37.35 34.49 -15.64
N PHE A 903 -37.01 35.77 -15.57
CA PHE A 903 -35.78 36.31 -16.15
C PHE A 903 -34.82 36.72 -15.03
N LEU A 904 -33.56 36.30 -15.13
CA LEU A 904 -32.50 36.62 -14.17
C LEU A 904 -31.33 37.35 -14.83
N ARG A 905 -30.96 38.49 -14.24
CA ARG A 905 -29.69 39.20 -14.48
C ARG A 905 -28.57 38.65 -13.59
N GLY A 906 -27.33 39.00 -13.88
CA GLY A 906 -26.20 38.61 -13.04
C GLY A 906 -26.36 39.14 -11.61
N GLY A 907 -26.26 38.23 -10.63
CA GLY A 907 -26.47 38.53 -9.21
C GLY A 907 -27.92 38.44 -8.73
N GLU A 908 -28.89 38.15 -9.61
CA GLU A 908 -30.31 38.01 -9.21
C GLU A 908 -30.67 36.56 -8.82
N GLU A 909 -31.39 36.44 -7.71
CA GLU A 909 -31.94 35.20 -7.18
C GLU A 909 -33.46 35.19 -7.28
N VAL A 910 -34.03 33.99 -7.37
CA VAL A 910 -35.46 33.68 -7.26
C VAL A 910 -35.64 32.44 -6.39
N VAL A 911 -36.74 32.32 -5.66
CA VAL A 911 -37.03 31.17 -4.81
C VAL A 911 -38.39 30.57 -5.17
N LEU A 912 -38.38 29.27 -5.47
CA LEU A 912 -39.57 28.44 -5.63
C LEU A 912 -39.79 27.66 -4.32
N THR A 913 -40.91 27.92 -3.65
CA THR A 913 -41.27 27.23 -2.40
C THR A 913 -42.34 26.18 -2.68
N ALA A 914 -42.13 24.97 -2.18
CA ALA A 914 -43.10 23.89 -2.15
C ALA A 914 -43.51 23.62 -0.69
N ARG A 915 -44.81 23.68 -0.38
CA ARG A 915 -45.33 23.46 0.98
C ARG A 915 -46.55 22.56 0.95
N ILE A 916 -46.62 21.63 1.89
CA ILE A 916 -47.84 20.86 2.15
C ILE A 916 -48.68 21.61 3.18
N THR A 917 -49.95 21.85 2.84
CA THR A 917 -50.91 22.56 3.69
C THR A 917 -51.73 21.58 4.53
N ASP A 918 -51.97 21.92 5.79
CA ASP A 918 -52.84 21.12 6.66
C ASP A 918 -54.31 21.25 6.19
N PRO A 919 -55.08 20.14 6.11
CA PRO A 919 -56.48 20.19 5.71
C PRO A 919 -57.31 21.11 6.62
N GLY A 920 -57.80 22.23 6.08
CA GLY A 920 -58.62 23.21 6.80
C GLY A 920 -57.88 24.41 7.40
N ALA A 921 -56.56 24.53 7.19
CA ALA A 921 -55.83 25.75 7.50
C ALA A 921 -56.32 26.92 6.62
N LYS A 922 -56.43 28.13 7.19
CA LYS A 922 -56.75 29.33 6.39
C LYS A 922 -55.60 29.58 5.41
N ARG A 923 -55.94 29.81 4.13
CA ARG A 923 -54.99 30.29 3.11
C ARG A 923 -54.55 31.71 3.49
N GLU A 924 -53.55 31.82 4.36
CA GLU A 924 -52.99 33.11 4.80
C GLU A 924 -51.99 33.64 3.76
N LYS A 925 -51.98 34.97 3.59
CA LYS A 925 -50.99 35.67 2.77
C LYS A 925 -49.70 35.76 3.58
N GLU A 926 -48.62 35.14 3.11
CA GLU A 926 -47.35 35.16 3.83
C GLU A 926 -46.76 36.58 3.92
N THR A 927 -46.35 36.96 5.13
CA THR A 927 -45.35 38.00 5.37
C THR A 927 -43.98 37.32 5.48
N ARG A 928 -43.05 37.74 4.62
CA ARG A 928 -41.64 37.34 4.67
C ARG A 928 -40.96 37.90 5.92
N ASP A 929 -40.46 37.02 6.78
CA ASP A 929 -39.20 37.25 7.48
C ASP A 929 -38.13 36.48 6.72
N ILE A 930 -37.44 37.13 5.78
CA ILE A 930 -36.20 36.60 5.23
C ILE A 930 -35.16 36.79 6.34
N PRO A 931 -34.54 35.73 6.89
CA PRO A 931 -33.45 35.90 7.84
C PRO A 931 -32.34 36.74 7.20
N GLU A 932 -32.03 37.89 7.80
CA GLU A 932 -31.07 38.88 7.27
C GLU A 932 -29.60 38.42 7.34
N THR A 933 -29.35 37.13 7.58
CA THR A 933 -28.04 36.57 7.96
C THR A 933 -27.31 35.77 6.86
N GLN A 934 -27.45 36.11 5.58
CA GLN A 934 -26.63 35.46 4.53
C GLN A 934 -26.11 36.42 3.44
N LYS A 935 -25.59 37.60 3.83
CA LYS A 935 -24.82 38.49 2.93
C LYS A 935 -23.30 38.36 3.02
N LYS A 936 -22.77 37.30 3.63
CA LYS A 936 -21.32 37.01 3.63
C LYS A 936 -21.03 35.51 3.50
N ALA A 937 -21.26 34.96 2.32
CA ALA A 937 -20.41 33.89 1.81
C ALA A 937 -19.62 34.48 0.65
N ALA A 938 -18.57 35.24 0.99
CA ALA A 938 -17.50 35.48 0.03
C ALA A 938 -17.01 34.10 -0.40
N CYS A 939 -16.95 33.89 -1.72
CA CYS A 939 -16.36 32.75 -2.38
C CYS A 939 -15.26 32.12 -1.51
N ALA A 940 -15.56 30.97 -0.89
CA ALA A 940 -14.59 30.19 -0.13
C ALA A 940 -13.58 29.62 -1.14
N SER A 941 -12.63 30.47 -1.52
CA SER A 941 -11.38 30.14 -2.16
C SER A 941 -10.34 29.65 -1.13
N GLY A 942 -10.80 29.19 0.04
CA GLY A 942 -9.98 28.76 1.17
C GLY A 942 -10.48 27.44 1.76
N SER A 943 -9.59 26.43 1.68
CA SER A 943 -9.63 25.06 2.22
C SER A 943 -10.87 24.19 1.95
N ASN A 944 -10.71 23.19 1.06
CA ASN A 944 -11.69 22.16 0.68
C ASN A 944 -12.02 21.11 1.77
N GLU A 945 -11.69 21.40 3.03
CA GLU A 945 -11.46 20.36 4.04
C GLU A 945 -11.69 20.94 5.45
N GLU A 946 -12.79 20.56 6.09
CA GLU A 946 -13.16 20.91 7.47
C GLU A 946 -12.89 19.75 8.45
N ASP A 947 -12.85 20.04 9.76
CA ASP A 947 -12.64 19.03 10.79
C ASP A 947 -13.84 18.05 10.84
N ALA A 948 -13.56 16.77 10.69
CA ALA A 948 -14.60 15.74 10.63
C ALA A 948 -15.51 15.72 11.88
N ALA A 949 -15.00 16.07 13.06
CA ALA A 949 -15.79 16.08 14.28
C ALA A 949 -16.77 17.27 14.34
N ASP A 950 -16.38 18.41 13.76
CA ASP A 950 -17.23 19.60 13.73
C ASP A 950 -18.40 19.45 12.74
N ASP A 951 -18.20 18.70 11.65
CA ASP A 951 -19.25 18.37 10.67
C ASP A 951 -20.19 17.24 11.12
N LEU A 952 -19.69 16.23 11.85
CA LEU A 952 -20.51 15.09 12.25
C LEU A 952 -21.59 15.46 13.29
N LYS A 953 -21.34 16.46 14.15
CA LYS A 953 -22.32 16.91 15.16
C LYS A 953 -23.61 17.47 14.53
N PRO A 954 -23.58 18.49 13.64
CA PRO A 954 -24.79 18.97 12.98
C PRO A 954 -25.42 17.92 12.07
N ALA A 955 -24.64 17.07 11.39
CA ALA A 955 -25.15 15.97 10.58
C ALA A 955 -25.94 14.95 11.43
N MET A 956 -25.45 14.61 12.63
CA MET A 956 -26.16 13.74 13.59
C MET A 956 -27.55 14.31 13.90
N MET A 957 -27.68 15.63 14.07
CA MET A 957 -28.97 16.26 14.41
C MET A 957 -30.05 16.12 13.32
N GLN A 958 -29.69 15.79 12.08
CA GLN A 958 -30.65 15.49 10.99
C GLN A 958 -31.57 14.31 11.31
N PHE A 959 -31.12 13.34 12.13
CA PHE A 959 -31.89 12.15 12.48
C PHE A 959 -32.86 12.38 13.65
N MET A 960 -32.78 13.54 14.31
CA MET A 960 -33.65 13.90 15.43
C MET A 960 -35.04 14.34 14.96
N SER A 961 -36.07 13.76 15.54
CA SER A 961 -37.48 14.09 15.27
C SER A 961 -38.28 14.36 16.54
N GLN A 962 -39.40 15.06 16.43
CA GLN A 962 -40.37 15.23 17.52
C GLN A 962 -41.29 14.02 17.64
N ARG A 963 -41.65 13.65 18.88
CA ARG A 963 -42.70 12.67 19.21
C ARG A 963 -43.37 13.02 20.54
N ASP A 964 -44.69 13.17 20.53
CA ASP A 964 -45.54 13.30 21.74
C ASP A 964 -44.99 14.33 22.78
N GLY A 965 -44.44 15.46 22.32
CA GLY A 965 -43.85 16.50 23.18
C GLY A 965 -42.41 16.24 23.64
N PHE A 966 -41.78 15.16 23.20
CA PHE A 966 -40.37 14.82 23.41
C PHE A 966 -39.63 14.69 22.07
N LYS A 967 -38.35 14.36 22.14
CA LYS A 967 -37.49 13.99 21.01
C LYS A 967 -37.38 12.48 20.86
N THR A 968 -37.25 12.03 19.61
CA THR A 968 -36.97 10.65 19.20
C THR A 968 -35.97 10.66 18.04
N VAL A 969 -35.50 9.50 17.60
CA VAL A 969 -34.53 9.36 16.51
C VAL A 969 -35.14 8.52 15.40
N ILE A 970 -35.09 9.00 14.16
CA ILE A 970 -35.38 8.17 12.99
C ILE A 970 -34.19 7.24 12.77
N ALA A 971 -34.41 5.93 12.89
CA ALA A 971 -33.32 4.94 12.87
C ALA A 971 -32.56 4.90 11.55
N GLY A 972 -33.22 5.25 10.44
CA GLY A 972 -32.56 5.40 9.15
C GLY A 972 -33.53 5.91 8.09
N TYR A 973 -33.15 6.98 7.41
CA TYR A 973 -33.87 7.44 6.23
C TYR A 973 -33.50 6.59 5.01
N PRO A 974 -34.43 6.35 4.08
CA PRO A 974 -35.85 6.74 4.14
C PRO A 974 -36.72 5.69 4.86
N TRP A 975 -36.24 4.47 5.09
CA TRP A 975 -37.07 3.29 5.42
C TRP A 975 -37.64 3.21 6.82
N PHE A 976 -36.85 3.59 7.82
CA PHE A 976 -37.22 3.31 9.20
C PHE A 976 -37.94 4.51 9.83
N LEU A 977 -38.76 4.19 10.81
CA LEU A 977 -39.31 5.14 11.77
C LEU A 977 -38.42 5.18 13.00
N ASP A 978 -38.94 5.61 14.14
CA ASP A 978 -38.20 5.57 15.38
C ASP A 978 -38.22 4.19 16.04
N TRP A 979 -37.03 3.62 16.18
CA TRP A 979 -36.78 2.33 16.80
C TRP A 979 -36.12 2.54 18.15
N GLY A 980 -36.57 1.81 19.17
CA GLY A 980 -36.14 2.02 20.55
C GLY A 980 -34.69 1.68 20.78
N ARG A 981 -34.23 0.55 20.25
CA ARG A 981 -32.83 0.12 20.33
C ARG A 981 -31.90 1.17 19.73
N ASP A 982 -32.17 1.57 18.48
CA ASP A 982 -31.37 2.49 17.68
C ASP A 982 -31.36 3.89 18.32
N SER A 983 -32.51 4.38 18.77
CA SER A 983 -32.62 5.66 19.48
C SER A 983 -31.77 5.68 20.77
N LEU A 984 -31.73 4.57 21.51
CA LEU A 984 -30.94 4.47 22.72
C LEU A 984 -29.44 4.34 22.42
N ILE A 985 -29.04 3.59 21.39
CA ILE A 985 -27.64 3.58 20.93
C ILE A 985 -27.22 4.98 20.50
N PHE A 986 -28.05 5.66 19.72
CA PHE A 986 -27.82 7.02 19.24
C PHE A 986 -27.72 8.04 20.37
N ALA A 987 -28.50 7.89 21.45
CA ALA A 987 -28.43 8.76 22.62
C ALA A 987 -27.04 8.77 23.29
N ARG A 988 -26.25 7.70 23.14
CA ARG A 988 -24.85 7.66 23.59
C ARG A 988 -23.98 8.63 22.78
N GLY A 989 -24.23 8.70 21.46
CA GLY A 989 -23.61 9.68 20.56
C GLY A 989 -23.98 11.12 20.93
N LEU A 990 -25.25 11.37 21.25
CA LEU A 990 -25.71 12.67 21.76
C LEU A 990 -24.98 13.08 23.04
N ILE A 991 -24.84 12.18 24.01
CA ILE A 991 -24.09 12.44 25.26
C ILE A 991 -22.62 12.76 24.95
N ALA A 992 -21.98 11.98 24.08
CA ALA A 992 -20.59 12.21 23.69
C ALA A 992 -20.39 13.55 22.93
N ALA A 993 -21.40 13.99 22.17
CA ALA A 993 -21.41 15.27 21.47
C ALA A 993 -21.74 16.47 22.38
N GLY A 994 -22.17 16.24 23.63
CA GLY A 994 -22.60 17.28 24.57
C GLY A 994 -24.07 17.67 24.46
N GLU A 995 -24.88 16.96 23.67
CA GLU A 995 -26.31 17.19 23.44
C GLU A 995 -27.17 16.59 24.57
N MET A 996 -26.91 17.04 25.80
CA MET A 996 -27.44 16.44 27.03
C MET A 996 -28.97 16.50 27.12
N GLU A 997 -29.59 17.62 26.72
CA GLU A 997 -31.04 17.76 26.80
C GLU A 997 -31.77 16.94 25.73
N ALA A 998 -31.18 16.78 24.54
CA ALA A 998 -31.70 15.88 23.52
C ALA A 998 -31.66 14.42 24.01
N ALA A 999 -30.51 13.99 24.56
CA ALA A 999 -30.37 12.65 25.14
C ALA A 999 -31.37 12.42 26.30
N ARG A 1000 -31.50 13.38 27.22
CA ARG A 1000 -32.47 13.34 28.33
C ARG A 1000 -33.89 13.18 27.81
N SER A 1001 -34.24 13.90 26.73
CA SER A 1001 -35.56 13.80 26.13
C SER A 1001 -35.83 12.42 25.52
N VAL A 1002 -34.84 11.80 24.86
CA VAL A 1002 -34.96 10.44 24.30
C VAL A 1002 -35.13 9.42 25.43
N ILE A 1003 -34.34 9.52 26.50
CA ILE A 1003 -34.46 8.66 27.69
C ILE A 1003 -35.89 8.75 28.27
N LYS A 1004 -36.42 9.95 28.47
CA LYS A 1004 -37.79 10.12 28.98
C LYS A 1004 -38.85 9.57 28.02
N GLN A 1005 -38.67 9.76 26.72
CA GLN A 1005 -39.60 9.28 25.72
C GLN A 1005 -39.70 7.75 25.72
N PHE A 1006 -38.58 7.03 25.74
CA PHE A 1006 -38.61 5.57 25.74
C PHE A 1006 -38.93 4.99 27.12
N GLY A 1007 -38.43 5.58 28.21
CA GLY A 1007 -38.70 5.08 29.56
C GLY A 1007 -40.19 5.09 29.92
N ARG A 1008 -40.98 6.00 29.34
CA ARG A 1008 -42.44 6.07 29.57
C ARG A 1008 -43.20 4.88 28.95
N PHE A 1009 -42.61 4.22 27.95
CA PHE A 1009 -43.19 3.06 27.28
C PHE A 1009 -42.83 1.73 27.97
N GLU A 1010 -42.00 1.77 29.00
CA GLU A 1010 -41.63 0.57 29.75
C GLU A 1010 -42.85 -0.06 30.40
N GLU A 1011 -43.00 -1.36 30.16
CA GLU A 1011 -44.08 -2.17 30.69
C GLU A 1011 -43.57 -3.58 30.98
N ASN A 1012 -43.68 -4.01 32.25
CA ASN A 1012 -43.26 -5.34 32.72
C ASN A 1012 -41.83 -5.75 32.27
N GLY A 1013 -40.91 -4.80 32.27
CA GLY A 1013 -39.50 -4.97 31.91
C GLY A 1013 -39.17 -4.85 30.42
N THR A 1014 -40.17 -4.63 29.58
CA THR A 1014 -40.00 -4.55 28.12
C THR A 1014 -40.08 -3.11 27.65
N LEU A 1015 -39.32 -2.79 26.59
CA LEU A 1015 -39.42 -1.54 25.83
C LEU A 1015 -39.83 -1.86 24.39
N PRO A 1016 -40.53 -0.94 23.70
CA PRO A 1016 -40.83 -1.11 22.29
C PRO A 1016 -39.53 -1.08 21.46
N ASN A 1017 -39.35 -2.07 20.59
CA ASN A 1017 -38.33 -2.06 19.55
C ASN A 1017 -38.73 -1.10 18.42
N MET A 1018 -40.02 -1.06 18.05
CA MET A 1018 -40.56 -0.14 17.04
C MET A 1018 -41.67 0.70 17.65
N VAL A 1019 -41.61 2.02 17.47
CA VAL A 1019 -42.68 2.94 17.86
C VAL A 1019 -43.33 3.44 16.59
N GLY A 1020 -44.54 2.95 16.30
CA GLY A 1020 -45.27 3.35 15.11
C GLY A 1020 -46.04 4.66 15.31
N GLU A 1021 -46.79 5.02 14.28
CA GLU A 1021 -47.74 6.13 14.28
C GLU A 1021 -48.83 5.97 15.38
N SER A 1022 -49.33 4.75 15.54
CA SER A 1022 -50.38 4.39 16.51
C SER A 1022 -49.87 4.28 17.96
N GLY A 1023 -48.56 4.37 18.19
CA GLY A 1023 -47.93 4.21 19.50
C GLY A 1023 -46.89 3.07 19.53
N PRO A 1024 -46.48 2.60 20.73
CA PRO A 1024 -45.51 1.51 20.87
C PRO A 1024 -46.06 0.23 20.21
N GLY A 1025 -45.30 -0.31 19.25
CA GLY A 1025 -45.65 -1.50 18.49
C GLY A 1025 -44.91 -2.73 19.00
N ASN A 1026 -44.06 -3.30 18.15
CA ASN A 1026 -43.28 -4.49 18.47
C ASN A 1026 -42.39 -4.28 19.73
N ARG A 1027 -42.41 -5.24 20.66
CA ARG A 1027 -41.59 -5.29 21.89
C ARG A 1027 -40.57 -6.43 21.87
N ASP A 1028 -40.30 -7.03 20.71
CA ASP A 1028 -39.36 -8.13 20.50
C ASP A 1028 -37.91 -7.63 20.51
N THR A 1029 -37.41 -7.31 21.70
CA THR A 1029 -36.04 -6.82 21.91
C THR A 1029 -35.54 -7.19 23.30
N SER A 1030 -34.38 -7.83 23.34
CA SER A 1030 -33.63 -8.14 24.58
C SER A 1030 -32.66 -7.02 24.95
N ASP A 1031 -32.18 -6.27 23.95
CA ASP A 1031 -31.14 -5.27 24.10
C ASP A 1031 -31.67 -3.87 24.40
N ALA A 1032 -32.83 -3.44 23.89
CA ALA A 1032 -33.33 -2.08 24.11
C ALA A 1032 -33.48 -1.72 25.61
N PRO A 1033 -34.04 -2.58 26.50
CA PRO A 1033 -34.07 -2.28 27.93
C PRO A 1033 -32.68 -2.18 28.56
N LEU A 1034 -31.71 -2.97 28.07
CA LEU A 1034 -30.34 -2.92 28.59
C LEU A 1034 -29.59 -1.68 28.09
N TRP A 1035 -29.81 -1.28 26.83
CA TRP A 1035 -29.33 -0.02 26.28
C TRP A 1035 -29.91 1.18 27.02
N PHE A 1036 -31.19 1.13 27.43
CA PHE A 1036 -31.80 2.16 28.25
C PHE A 1036 -31.05 2.37 29.57
N VAL A 1037 -30.74 1.26 30.27
CA VAL A 1037 -29.95 1.32 31.52
C VAL A 1037 -28.55 1.86 31.24
N ARG A 1038 -27.92 1.45 30.12
CA ARG A 1038 -26.59 1.90 29.73
C ARG A 1038 -26.52 3.40 29.43
N VAL A 1039 -27.50 3.94 28.71
CA VAL A 1039 -27.59 5.39 28.42
C VAL A 1039 -27.81 6.17 29.71
N CYS A 1040 -28.64 5.65 30.63
CA CYS A 1040 -28.80 6.28 31.95
C CYS A 1040 -27.48 6.32 32.74
N GLU A 1041 -26.66 5.26 32.67
CA GLU A 1041 -25.33 5.22 33.27
C GLU A 1041 -24.40 6.28 32.65
N GLU A 1042 -24.31 6.33 31.32
CA GLU A 1042 -23.45 7.28 30.62
C GLU A 1042 -23.87 8.74 30.86
N MET A 1043 -25.18 9.02 30.90
CA MET A 1043 -25.72 10.34 31.22
C MET A 1043 -25.37 10.76 32.66
N THR A 1044 -25.52 9.85 33.62
CA THR A 1044 -25.19 10.11 35.04
C THR A 1044 -23.69 10.37 35.23
N LEU A 1045 -22.85 9.62 34.51
CA LEU A 1045 -21.39 9.83 34.52
C LEU A 1045 -21.02 11.18 33.89
N ALA A 1046 -21.62 11.54 32.75
CA ALA A 1046 -21.37 12.81 32.07
C ALA A 1046 -21.85 14.02 32.90
N GLU A 1047 -22.97 13.91 33.61
CA GLU A 1047 -23.46 14.95 34.53
C GLU A 1047 -22.69 15.01 35.87
N GLY A 1048 -21.94 13.95 36.21
CA GLY A 1048 -21.24 13.80 37.49
C GLY A 1048 -22.18 13.70 38.70
N ASN A 1049 -23.47 13.43 38.50
CA ASN A 1049 -24.47 13.38 39.58
C ASN A 1049 -25.68 12.48 39.23
N TRP A 1050 -26.53 12.18 40.21
CA TRP A 1050 -27.66 11.24 40.09
C TRP A 1050 -29.02 11.90 39.80
N LYS A 1051 -29.04 13.16 39.35
CA LYS A 1051 -30.27 13.95 39.20
C LYS A 1051 -31.27 13.29 38.24
N LEU A 1052 -30.79 12.79 37.10
CA LEU A 1052 -31.58 12.07 36.09
C LEU A 1052 -32.48 11.01 36.73
N LEU A 1053 -31.93 10.19 37.63
CA LEU A 1053 -32.65 9.07 38.25
C LEU A 1053 -33.88 9.48 39.08
N SER A 1054 -33.91 10.72 39.55
CA SER A 1054 -35.01 11.28 40.34
C SER A 1054 -36.07 11.98 39.48
N GLU A 1055 -35.81 12.19 38.19
CA GLU A 1055 -36.74 12.87 37.29
C GLU A 1055 -37.94 11.99 36.95
N LYS A 1056 -39.08 12.65 36.69
CA LYS A 1056 -40.32 11.99 36.27
C LYS A 1056 -40.20 11.52 34.81
N CYS A 1057 -40.65 10.29 34.58
CA CYS A 1057 -40.74 9.61 33.30
C CYS A 1057 -42.12 8.94 33.22
N GLY A 1058 -43.08 9.63 32.60
CA GLY A 1058 -44.49 9.28 32.73
C GLY A 1058 -44.96 9.37 34.19
N GLY A 1059 -45.59 8.30 34.70
CA GLY A 1059 -46.07 8.21 36.08
C GLY A 1059 -45.02 7.79 37.13
N ARG A 1060 -43.79 7.48 36.73
CA ARG A 1060 -42.72 6.93 37.60
C ARG A 1060 -41.45 7.78 37.55
N ARG A 1061 -40.51 7.53 38.45
CA ARG A 1061 -39.13 8.07 38.36
C ARG A 1061 -38.26 7.16 37.49
N ILE A 1062 -37.23 7.70 36.83
CA ILE A 1062 -36.32 6.90 36.00
C ILE A 1062 -35.71 5.73 36.77
N LYS A 1063 -35.32 5.91 38.04
CA LYS A 1063 -34.81 4.81 38.89
C LYS A 1063 -35.81 3.65 39.04
N GLU A 1064 -37.11 3.94 39.10
CA GLU A 1064 -38.16 2.94 39.26
C GLU A 1064 -38.37 2.17 37.95
N VAL A 1065 -38.20 2.83 36.80
CA VAL A 1065 -38.18 2.19 35.49
C VAL A 1065 -37.00 1.22 35.39
N VAL A 1066 -35.80 1.64 35.80
CA VAL A 1066 -34.63 0.76 35.84
C VAL A 1066 -34.88 -0.46 36.74
N PHE A 1067 -35.40 -0.26 37.96
CA PHE A 1067 -35.70 -1.37 38.87
C PHE A 1067 -36.73 -2.34 38.27
N SER A 1068 -37.77 -1.83 37.59
CA SER A 1068 -38.76 -2.63 36.87
C SER A 1068 -38.11 -3.54 35.83
N ILE A 1069 -37.23 -2.99 34.98
CA ILE A 1069 -36.48 -3.75 33.97
C ILE A 1069 -35.67 -4.88 34.62
N MET A 1070 -34.88 -4.55 35.65
CA MET A 1070 -34.01 -5.54 36.31
C MET A 1070 -34.81 -6.68 36.95
N ASP A 1071 -35.86 -6.37 37.72
CA ASP A 1071 -36.66 -7.39 38.41
C ASP A 1071 -37.53 -8.22 37.46
N ALA A 1072 -38.02 -7.62 36.37
CA ALA A 1072 -38.76 -8.34 35.34
C ALA A 1072 -37.89 -9.32 34.56
N MET A 1073 -36.68 -8.93 34.14
CA MET A 1073 -35.74 -9.86 33.47
C MET A 1073 -35.34 -11.04 34.36
N ILE A 1074 -35.19 -10.81 35.68
CA ILE A 1074 -34.89 -11.90 36.62
C ILE A 1074 -36.09 -12.83 36.81
N ARG A 1075 -37.31 -12.31 36.90
CA ARG A 1075 -38.52 -13.14 37.06
C ARG A 1075 -38.95 -13.82 35.75
N GLY A 1076 -38.62 -13.22 34.62
CA GLY A 1076 -39.11 -13.55 33.28
C GLY A 1076 -40.03 -12.46 32.76
N THR A 1077 -39.73 -11.92 31.59
CA THR A 1077 -40.59 -10.94 30.90
C THR A 1077 -41.72 -11.66 30.12
N PRO A 1078 -42.82 -10.94 29.77
CA PRO A 1078 -43.93 -11.55 29.03
C PRO A 1078 -43.55 -12.10 27.65
N ASN A 1079 -42.51 -11.55 27.03
CA ASN A 1079 -42.01 -11.95 25.70
C ASN A 1079 -40.88 -13.02 25.77
N GLY A 1080 -40.67 -13.65 26.92
CA GLY A 1080 -39.82 -14.85 27.04
C GLY A 1080 -38.35 -14.60 27.39
N ILE A 1081 -37.95 -13.37 27.73
CA ILE A 1081 -36.60 -13.06 28.21
C ILE A 1081 -36.52 -13.45 29.69
N LYS A 1082 -35.55 -14.27 30.07
CA LYS A 1082 -35.47 -14.78 31.45
C LYS A 1082 -34.05 -15.11 31.87
N VAL A 1083 -33.71 -14.80 33.12
CA VAL A 1083 -32.46 -15.24 33.74
C VAL A 1083 -32.47 -16.74 34.00
N ASP A 1084 -31.43 -17.42 33.54
CA ASP A 1084 -31.06 -18.77 33.97
C ASP A 1084 -30.51 -18.70 35.41
N PRO A 1085 -31.17 -19.32 36.40
CA PRO A 1085 -30.75 -19.23 37.79
C PRO A 1085 -29.38 -19.86 38.03
N ASP A 1086 -28.92 -20.80 37.20
CA ASP A 1086 -27.68 -21.56 37.40
C ASP A 1086 -26.44 -20.81 36.91
N SER A 1087 -26.58 -20.06 35.81
CA SER A 1087 -25.50 -19.25 35.23
C SER A 1087 -25.64 -17.75 35.52
N GLY A 1088 -26.85 -17.28 35.85
CA GLY A 1088 -27.18 -15.86 35.96
C GLY A 1088 -27.31 -15.13 34.62
N LEU A 1089 -27.11 -15.84 33.50
CA LEU A 1089 -27.21 -15.31 32.14
C LEU A 1089 -28.67 -15.12 31.72
N ILE A 1090 -28.92 -14.21 30.78
CA ILE A 1090 -30.25 -13.94 30.23
C ILE A 1090 -30.45 -14.73 28.94
N PHE A 1091 -31.51 -15.54 28.92
CA PHE A 1091 -32.03 -16.15 27.70
C PHE A 1091 -32.73 -15.10 26.83
N SER A 1092 -32.36 -15.05 25.55
CA SER A 1092 -32.95 -14.22 24.50
C SER A 1092 -33.66 -15.09 23.47
N PRO A 1093 -34.94 -14.82 23.16
CA PRO A 1093 -35.61 -15.41 22.01
C PRO A 1093 -34.92 -15.09 20.67
N ALA A 1094 -35.29 -15.81 19.62
CA ALA A 1094 -34.82 -15.53 18.25
C ALA A 1094 -35.31 -14.14 17.81
N HIS A 1095 -34.50 -13.41 17.03
CA HIS A 1095 -34.81 -12.08 16.47
C HIS A 1095 -34.91 -10.92 17.49
N PHE A 1096 -34.50 -11.13 18.75
CA PHE A 1096 -34.61 -10.09 19.79
C PHE A 1096 -33.30 -9.28 19.97
N THR A 1097 -32.24 -9.61 19.26
CA THR A 1097 -30.96 -8.86 19.29
C THR A 1097 -30.86 -7.91 18.11
N TRP A 1098 -29.87 -7.01 18.09
CA TRP A 1098 -29.66 -6.08 16.98
C TRP A 1098 -29.40 -6.78 15.63
N MET A 1099 -29.06 -8.07 15.64
CA MET A 1099 -28.97 -8.93 14.46
C MET A 1099 -30.28 -9.71 14.29
N ASP A 1100 -31.33 -9.07 13.77
CA ASP A 1100 -32.73 -9.55 13.77
C ASP A 1100 -33.29 -9.97 12.40
N THR A 1101 -32.44 -10.27 11.41
CA THR A 1101 -32.86 -10.67 10.05
C THR A 1101 -33.93 -11.78 10.04
N ASN A 1102 -34.99 -11.60 9.25
CA ASN A 1102 -36.14 -12.51 9.16
C ASN A 1102 -35.94 -13.66 8.14
N PHE A 1103 -36.80 -14.67 8.24
CA PHE A 1103 -36.73 -16.04 7.68
C PHE A 1103 -36.14 -16.23 6.25
N PRO A 1104 -35.21 -17.19 6.05
CA PRO A 1104 -34.47 -17.87 7.12
C PRO A 1104 -33.57 -16.86 7.84
N ALA A 1105 -33.51 -16.92 9.17
CA ALA A 1105 -32.68 -16.00 9.95
C ALA A 1105 -31.22 -16.11 9.48
N GLY A 1106 -30.66 -15.02 8.95
CA GLY A 1106 -29.26 -14.99 8.50
C GLY A 1106 -28.26 -15.20 9.63
N THR A 1107 -28.67 -14.88 10.87
CA THR A 1107 -27.92 -15.16 12.10
C THR A 1107 -28.88 -15.63 13.20
N PRO A 1108 -29.18 -16.94 13.33
CA PRO A 1108 -30.04 -17.43 14.39
C PRO A 1108 -29.30 -17.28 15.73
N ARG A 1109 -29.81 -16.45 16.65
CA ARG A 1109 -29.16 -16.15 17.95
C ARG A 1109 -30.11 -16.38 19.13
N GLN A 1110 -30.84 -17.49 19.11
CA GLN A 1110 -31.73 -17.89 20.20
C GLN A 1110 -30.92 -18.61 21.28
N GLY A 1111 -30.99 -18.13 22.52
CA GLY A 1111 -30.21 -18.67 23.63
C GLY A 1111 -29.55 -17.55 24.42
N TYR A 1112 -28.22 -17.56 24.55
CA TYR A 1112 -27.47 -16.58 25.33
C TYR A 1112 -26.45 -15.83 24.47
N PRO A 1113 -26.84 -14.76 23.74
CA PRO A 1113 -25.93 -13.93 22.94
C PRO A 1113 -24.96 -13.14 23.82
N VAL A 1114 -23.68 -13.08 23.44
CA VAL A 1114 -22.59 -12.56 24.29
C VAL A 1114 -22.75 -11.07 24.67
N GLU A 1115 -23.22 -10.23 23.74
CA GLU A 1115 -23.43 -8.81 23.98
C GLU A 1115 -24.60 -8.55 24.93
N ILE A 1116 -25.65 -9.38 24.88
CA ILE A 1116 -26.76 -9.30 25.83
C ILE A 1116 -26.24 -9.58 27.24
N GLN A 1117 -25.34 -10.55 27.39
CA GLN A 1117 -24.74 -10.86 28.70
C GLN A 1117 -23.82 -9.75 29.18
N ALA A 1118 -23.05 -9.13 28.28
CA ALA A 1118 -22.19 -7.99 28.60
C ALA A 1118 -23.00 -6.77 29.05
N LEU A 1119 -24.07 -6.45 28.32
CA LEU A 1119 -25.00 -5.38 28.67
C LEU A 1119 -25.72 -5.67 29.99
N TRP A 1120 -26.13 -6.93 30.21
CA TRP A 1120 -26.75 -7.36 31.47
C TRP A 1120 -25.82 -7.22 32.67
N TYR A 1121 -24.56 -7.65 32.52
CA TYR A 1121 -23.53 -7.44 33.52
C TYR A 1121 -23.36 -5.96 33.87
N SER A 1122 -23.28 -5.08 32.86
CA SER A 1122 -23.18 -3.63 33.05
C SER A 1122 -24.39 -3.08 33.79
N ALA A 1123 -25.60 -3.47 33.38
CA ALA A 1123 -26.85 -3.03 33.97
C ALA A 1123 -26.97 -3.43 35.45
N LEU A 1124 -26.58 -4.66 35.81
CA LEU A 1124 -26.55 -5.13 37.21
C LEU A 1124 -25.55 -4.33 38.06
N ARG A 1125 -24.37 -4.05 37.52
CA ARG A 1125 -23.34 -3.27 38.20
C ARG A 1125 -23.83 -1.85 38.49
N TYR A 1126 -24.28 -1.15 37.46
CA TYR A 1126 -24.75 0.22 37.56
C TYR A 1126 -25.95 0.35 38.49
N SER A 1127 -26.98 -0.50 38.30
CA SER A 1127 -28.20 -0.45 39.09
C SER A 1127 -27.93 -0.70 40.59
N SER A 1128 -26.90 -1.49 40.92
CA SER A 1128 -26.52 -1.75 42.32
C SER A 1128 -25.99 -0.53 43.07
N GLU A 1129 -25.54 0.53 42.37
CA GLU A 1129 -24.95 1.69 43.04
C GLU A 1129 -25.99 2.58 43.71
N PHE A 1130 -27.24 2.58 43.24
CA PHE A 1130 -28.35 3.37 43.79
C PHE A 1130 -29.53 2.51 44.28
N ALA A 1131 -29.34 1.18 44.37
CA ALA A 1131 -30.34 0.24 44.90
C ALA A 1131 -30.42 0.25 46.45
N THR A 1132 -31.50 -0.30 47.00
CA THR A 1132 -31.58 -0.61 48.44
C THR A 1132 -30.51 -1.62 48.84
N ALA A 1133 -30.15 -1.69 50.12
CA ALA A 1133 -29.08 -2.59 50.58
C ALA A 1133 -29.31 -4.06 50.20
N GLU A 1134 -30.56 -4.53 50.25
CA GLU A 1134 -30.96 -5.89 49.86
C GLU A 1134 -30.79 -6.12 48.35
N MET A 1135 -31.35 -5.23 47.53
CA MET A 1135 -31.26 -5.30 46.07
C MET A 1135 -29.81 -5.18 45.60
N LYS A 1136 -29.01 -4.30 46.23
CA LYS A 1136 -27.58 -4.12 45.97
C LYS A 1136 -26.81 -5.42 46.16
N LYS A 1137 -27.04 -6.15 47.27
CA LYS A 1137 -26.41 -7.45 47.53
C LYS A 1137 -26.80 -8.48 46.48
N ARG A 1138 -28.10 -8.56 46.13
CA ARG A 1138 -28.64 -9.48 45.12
C ARG A 1138 -28.02 -9.25 43.74
N TRP A 1139 -28.03 -8.00 43.26
CA TRP A 1139 -27.55 -7.66 41.91
C TRP A 1139 -26.03 -7.73 41.79
N ARG A 1140 -25.27 -7.35 42.81
CA ARG A 1140 -23.80 -7.56 42.82
C ARG A 1140 -23.43 -9.05 42.79
N GLY A 1141 -24.17 -9.87 43.55
CA GLY A 1141 -24.01 -11.33 43.51
C GLY A 1141 -24.28 -11.90 42.12
N LEU A 1142 -25.37 -11.45 41.48
CA LEU A 1142 -25.72 -11.89 40.13
C LEU A 1142 -24.71 -11.40 39.08
N ALA A 1143 -24.22 -10.15 39.17
CA ALA A 1143 -23.20 -9.62 38.26
C ALA A 1143 -21.91 -10.45 38.33
N GLN A 1144 -21.48 -10.82 39.54
CA GLN A 1144 -20.30 -11.67 39.71
C GLN A 1144 -20.53 -13.08 39.15
N LYS A 1145 -21.77 -13.58 39.19
CA LYS A 1145 -22.14 -14.87 38.62
C LYS A 1145 -22.09 -14.84 37.09
N VAL A 1146 -22.73 -13.85 36.46
CA VAL A 1146 -22.66 -13.59 35.01
C VAL A 1146 -21.20 -13.52 34.54
N LYS A 1147 -20.37 -12.75 35.24
CA LYS A 1147 -18.95 -12.61 34.93
C LYS A 1147 -18.20 -13.96 34.95
N LYS A 1148 -18.46 -14.80 35.95
CA LYS A 1148 -17.87 -16.14 36.03
C LYS A 1148 -18.36 -17.03 34.89
N SER A 1149 -19.65 -16.98 34.58
CA SER A 1149 -20.24 -17.78 33.50
C SER A 1149 -19.76 -17.37 32.12
N ILE A 1150 -19.54 -16.08 31.84
CA ILE A 1150 -18.90 -15.64 30.59
C ILE A 1150 -17.50 -16.25 30.48
N ALA A 1151 -16.68 -16.15 31.53
CA ALA A 1151 -15.32 -16.69 31.52
C ALA A 1151 -15.28 -18.23 31.35
N SER A 1152 -16.23 -18.98 31.93
CA SER A 1152 -16.21 -20.44 31.88
C SER A 1152 -16.94 -21.04 30.68
N LEU A 1153 -18.02 -20.41 30.20
CA LEU A 1153 -18.89 -20.99 29.17
C LEU A 1153 -18.57 -20.47 27.77
N TYR A 1154 -18.13 -19.22 27.61
CA TYR A 1154 -18.00 -18.61 26.29
C TYR A 1154 -16.63 -18.78 25.64
N PHE A 1155 -15.54 -18.79 26.40
CA PHE A 1155 -14.20 -18.75 25.81
C PHE A 1155 -13.91 -20.03 25.01
N LEU A 1156 -13.51 -19.85 23.74
CA LEU A 1156 -13.14 -20.92 22.81
C LEU A 1156 -11.62 -21.01 22.78
N GLU A 1157 -11.03 -21.92 23.55
CA GLU A 1157 -9.56 -21.96 23.72
C GLU A 1157 -8.78 -22.18 22.41
N GLN A 1158 -9.33 -22.97 21.48
CA GLN A 1158 -8.68 -23.22 20.20
C GLN A 1158 -8.67 -21.98 19.30
N ASN A 1159 -9.74 -21.18 19.34
CA ASN A 1159 -9.92 -20.02 18.47
C ASN A 1159 -9.40 -18.71 19.12
N GLY A 1160 -9.35 -18.63 20.45
CA GLY A 1160 -8.87 -17.47 21.20
C GLY A 1160 -9.85 -16.32 21.36
N TYR A 1161 -11.13 -16.55 21.11
CA TYR A 1161 -12.20 -15.54 21.25
C TYR A 1161 -13.43 -16.13 21.95
N LEU A 1162 -14.44 -15.31 22.24
CA LEU A 1162 -15.69 -15.75 22.87
C LEU A 1162 -16.65 -16.30 21.83
N SER A 1163 -17.37 -17.36 22.19
CA SER A 1163 -18.55 -17.79 21.46
C SER A 1163 -19.52 -16.63 21.26
N ASP A 1164 -20.08 -16.45 20.07
CA ASP A 1164 -20.97 -15.32 19.83
C ASP A 1164 -22.34 -15.50 20.53
N CYS A 1165 -22.82 -16.74 20.58
CA CYS A 1165 -24.07 -17.13 21.22
C CYS A 1165 -23.94 -18.54 21.77
N LEU A 1166 -24.48 -18.77 22.97
CA LEU A 1166 -24.76 -20.13 23.43
C LEU A 1166 -26.19 -20.49 22.99
N HIS A 1167 -26.32 -21.25 21.91
CA HIS A 1167 -27.60 -21.66 21.32
C HIS A 1167 -28.36 -22.58 22.26
N ALA A 1168 -29.58 -22.20 22.60
CA ALA A 1168 -30.40 -22.92 23.55
C ALA A 1168 -31.87 -22.79 23.17
N ARG A 1169 -32.66 -23.85 23.44
CA ARG A 1169 -34.11 -23.77 23.32
C ARG A 1169 -34.71 -23.06 24.55
N PRO A 1170 -35.92 -22.49 24.46
CA PRO A 1170 -36.59 -21.93 25.63
C PRO A 1170 -36.63 -22.92 26.81
N GLY A 1171 -36.09 -22.51 27.96
CA GLY A 1171 -36.03 -23.32 29.18
C GLY A 1171 -34.77 -24.19 29.34
N GLU A 1172 -33.89 -24.24 28.35
CA GLU A 1172 -32.60 -24.92 28.43
C GLU A 1172 -31.54 -24.05 29.15
N ILE A 1173 -30.82 -24.65 30.11
CA ILE A 1173 -29.79 -23.96 30.89
C ILE A 1173 -28.54 -23.67 30.06
N ALA A 1174 -27.84 -22.57 30.34
CA ALA A 1174 -26.69 -22.14 29.54
C ALA A 1174 -25.52 -23.14 29.54
N ALA A 1175 -25.41 -23.98 30.58
CA ALA A 1175 -24.36 -24.99 30.67
C ALA A 1175 -24.52 -26.16 29.67
N LYS A 1176 -25.72 -26.35 29.11
CA LYS A 1176 -26.03 -27.39 28.10
C LYS A 1176 -26.15 -26.83 26.67
N ALA A 1177 -26.12 -25.51 26.55
CA ALA A 1177 -26.25 -24.81 25.29
C ALA A 1177 -25.06 -25.08 24.35
N GLU A 1178 -25.32 -25.08 23.05
CA GLU A 1178 -24.33 -25.27 22.00
C GLU A 1178 -23.57 -23.96 21.75
N LYS A 1179 -22.24 -24.01 21.58
CA LYS A 1179 -21.43 -22.80 21.35
C LYS A 1179 -21.41 -22.44 19.87
N ASP A 1180 -21.70 -21.19 19.54
CA ASP A 1180 -21.47 -20.58 18.22
C ASP A 1180 -20.01 -20.12 18.11
N ASP A 1181 -19.27 -20.64 17.13
CA ASP A 1181 -17.85 -20.31 16.90
C ASP A 1181 -17.64 -19.22 15.85
N ALA A 1182 -18.71 -18.59 15.34
CA ALA A 1182 -18.60 -17.45 14.43
C ALA A 1182 -17.88 -16.26 15.08
N LEU A 1183 -16.89 -15.71 14.37
CA LEU A 1183 -16.16 -14.54 14.83
C LEU A 1183 -16.98 -13.27 14.58
N ARG A 1184 -17.56 -12.70 15.64
CA ARG A 1184 -18.35 -11.46 15.57
C ARG A 1184 -17.78 -10.36 16.47
N PRO A 1185 -18.02 -9.07 16.17
CA PRO A 1185 -17.51 -7.97 16.97
C PRO A 1185 -18.27 -7.79 18.29
N ASN A 1186 -19.41 -8.48 18.48
CA ASN A 1186 -20.27 -8.43 19.67
C ASN A 1186 -19.50 -8.65 20.99
N GLN A 1187 -18.50 -9.54 20.96
CA GLN A 1187 -17.65 -9.82 22.12
C GLN A 1187 -16.81 -8.64 22.61
N LEU A 1188 -16.58 -7.61 21.77
CA LEU A 1188 -15.90 -6.38 22.19
C LEU A 1188 -16.69 -5.64 23.27
N LEU A 1189 -18.02 -5.81 23.32
CA LEU A 1189 -18.85 -5.29 24.41
C LEU A 1189 -18.53 -5.99 25.74
N ALA A 1190 -18.21 -7.29 25.72
CA ALA A 1190 -17.79 -7.99 26.94
C ALA A 1190 -16.46 -7.45 27.49
N VAL A 1191 -15.54 -7.01 26.62
CA VAL A 1191 -14.28 -6.37 27.01
C VAL A 1191 -14.54 -4.94 27.52
N THR A 1192 -15.21 -4.10 26.72
CA THR A 1192 -15.42 -2.67 27.03
C THR A 1192 -16.33 -2.42 28.23
N LEU A 1193 -17.29 -3.32 28.50
CA LEU A 1193 -18.17 -3.26 29.68
C LEU A 1193 -17.61 -4.02 30.90
N GLY A 1194 -16.39 -4.57 30.81
CA GLY A 1194 -15.68 -5.19 31.93
C GLY A 1194 -16.18 -6.57 32.35
N ALA A 1195 -16.96 -7.25 31.50
CA ALA A 1195 -17.36 -8.63 31.70
C ALA A 1195 -16.17 -9.60 31.53
N VAL A 1196 -15.25 -9.30 30.61
CA VAL A 1196 -13.93 -9.93 30.49
C VAL A 1196 -12.90 -9.05 31.20
N HIS A 1197 -12.10 -9.66 32.09
CA HIS A 1197 -11.10 -8.95 32.89
C HIS A 1197 -9.70 -9.57 32.82
N ASN A 1198 -9.59 -10.80 32.30
CA ASN A 1198 -8.30 -11.41 32.01
C ASN A 1198 -7.70 -10.68 30.81
N ILE A 1199 -6.57 -10.00 31.02
CA ILE A 1199 -5.89 -9.20 29.99
C ILE A 1199 -5.46 -10.07 28.81
N GLU A 1200 -5.04 -11.31 29.04
CA GLU A 1200 -4.61 -12.22 27.99
C GLU A 1200 -5.79 -12.62 27.09
N SER A 1201 -6.93 -13.00 27.69
CA SER A 1201 -8.16 -13.25 26.94
C SER A 1201 -8.61 -12.02 26.15
N ALA A 1202 -8.54 -10.82 26.75
CA ALA A 1202 -8.91 -9.58 26.07
C ALA A 1202 -8.00 -9.27 24.86
N LYS A 1203 -6.68 -9.50 24.98
CA LYS A 1203 -5.73 -9.37 23.86
C LYS A 1203 -6.05 -10.32 22.72
N ARG A 1204 -6.33 -11.60 23.04
CA ARG A 1204 -6.69 -12.61 22.02
C ARG A 1204 -8.00 -12.23 21.31
N ILE A 1205 -9.02 -11.78 22.06
CA ILE A 1205 -10.28 -11.28 21.51
C ILE A 1205 -10.06 -10.09 20.57
N LEU A 1206 -9.30 -9.08 21.01
CA LEU A 1206 -8.98 -7.91 20.19
C LEU A 1206 -8.23 -8.30 18.92
N SER A 1207 -7.24 -9.19 19.03
CA SER A 1207 -6.47 -9.69 17.88
C SER A 1207 -7.35 -10.40 16.86
N ALA A 1208 -8.30 -11.23 17.31
CA ALA A 1208 -9.24 -11.89 16.41
C ALA A 1208 -10.15 -10.86 15.71
N CYS A 1209 -10.72 -9.91 16.46
CA CYS A 1209 -11.61 -8.89 15.90
C CYS A 1209 -10.92 -7.91 14.93
N GLN A 1210 -9.58 -7.81 14.91
CA GLN A 1210 -8.87 -7.00 13.91
C GLN A 1210 -9.10 -7.49 12.48
N GLU A 1211 -9.43 -8.77 12.29
CA GLU A 1211 -9.76 -9.32 10.97
C GLU A 1211 -11.06 -8.75 10.40
N LEU A 1212 -11.94 -8.28 11.27
CA LEU A 1212 -13.24 -7.70 10.92
C LEU A 1212 -13.15 -6.22 10.55
N LEU A 1213 -12.00 -5.58 10.75
CA LEU A 1213 -11.83 -4.15 10.46
C LEU A 1213 -11.91 -3.88 8.96
N ILE A 1214 -12.73 -2.89 8.61
CA ILE A 1214 -12.82 -2.31 7.26
C ILE A 1214 -12.75 -0.78 7.36
N PRO A 1215 -12.43 -0.07 6.26
CA PRO A 1215 -12.46 1.38 6.26
C PRO A 1215 -13.77 1.93 6.84
N GLY A 1216 -13.66 2.68 7.93
CA GLY A 1216 -14.79 3.33 8.61
C GLY A 1216 -15.70 2.43 9.46
N ALA A 1217 -15.50 1.10 9.53
CA ALA A 1217 -16.40 0.21 10.26
C ALA A 1217 -15.74 -1.11 10.73
N ILE A 1218 -16.52 -1.91 11.47
CA ILE A 1218 -16.17 -3.29 11.82
C ILE A 1218 -17.26 -4.19 11.22
N ARG A 1219 -16.86 -5.19 10.43
CA ARG A 1219 -17.78 -6.17 9.86
C ARG A 1219 -18.48 -6.93 10.98
N SER A 1220 -19.79 -7.06 10.84
CA SER A 1220 -20.64 -7.84 11.74
C SER A 1220 -20.62 -9.35 11.43
N LEU A 1221 -20.18 -9.72 10.24
CA LEU A 1221 -20.08 -11.08 9.73
C LEU A 1221 -18.64 -11.31 9.24
N SER A 1222 -18.00 -12.38 9.74
CA SER A 1222 -16.68 -12.86 9.32
C SER A 1222 -16.76 -13.71 8.06
#